data_AF-A0A0X2NNL1-F1
#
_entry.id   AF-A0A0X2NNL1-F1
#
_cell.length_a   1.000
_cell.length_b   1.000
_cell.length_c   1.000
_cell.angle_alpha   90.00
_cell.angle_beta   90.00
_cell.angle_gamma   90.00
#
_symmetry.space_group_name_H-M   'P 1'
#
loop_
_entity.id
_entity.type
_entity.pdbx_description
1 polymer ?
#
loop_
_entity_poly.entity_id
_entity_poly.type
_entity_poly.pdbx_seq_one_letter_code
_entity_poly.pdbx_strand_id
1 'polypeptide(L)'
;MKVYPLFPDHDGGSASSFTHGRSASTALGRPNLTNWELFVRESLQNSWDARDRSSADDGVTFAIDYRLLDDHSSRILRKKVFGLGTEHVPGLSRSLEKKNIPLLIVSDSGTTGLRGPTNAAVATEGPSDFNSFVREIGRSASKEVKGGSYGFGKGVFFTAGRSRTILVYTRTVDEHGERVNRFIAVANDDSYEDGGFKYTGRHWWGIKQPFKDPRTENTSFFAEPMTGRQADNAAAFFKMDQHFTDEKPTGTSVAVIDPAFEDSSEKQMDQIARALTRWAWPHMVHTPSGEDPLHFAVTHNEDPVPVPDPKVDPVLTEFVTAYLDSLSVDPSTAEGFSFRRSTEVSSVRSSRPIHGLGRIGIREIPGRISAQKSVVEHTTGSIALMRGPRMVVEYRQGPTDRFGRDYAAVFSAADDLDREFALSEPTTHDAWHPRTLTDRDLLGSTWKARGNPVKIALDHMDRLIQSWSTDGAADKDSPYDNASRQIASMLGGVLGSIPGTSMSAKPAPKNKRPTTGSGKSRGKKGTPRARLINLLPDGDELCAVFQVSMDMPLSTPPAALEVSVQVETDTGPTRNWEDLGYRPVIESWRFIDAQSSSKELRPSRHTAGTDDSDIVTLSPGHDTAVLFVRQQRGLAVSLKITHTQTDVEED
;
A
#
# COMPACT_ATOMS: atom_id res chain seq x y z
N MET A 1 1.57 30.25 -27.90
CA MET A 1 0.98 29.21 -28.78
C MET A 1 -0.18 29.82 -29.57
N LYS A 2 -0.81 29.10 -30.50
CA LYS A 2 -2.08 29.49 -31.15
C LYS A 2 -3.19 28.55 -30.72
N VAL A 3 -4.39 29.10 -30.55
CA VAL A 3 -5.57 28.39 -30.03
C VAL A 3 -6.42 27.87 -31.17
N TYR A 4 -6.89 26.64 -31.06
CA TYR A 4 -7.83 26.03 -31.99
C TYR A 4 -8.91 25.28 -31.21
N PRO A 5 -10.19 25.68 -31.26
CA PRO A 5 -11.29 24.84 -30.80
C PRO A 5 -11.52 23.69 -31.80
N LEU A 6 -11.91 22.50 -31.33
CA LEU A 6 -12.30 21.40 -32.24
C LEU A 6 -13.68 21.71 -32.87
N PHE A 7 -13.84 21.33 -34.14
CA PHE A 7 -14.95 21.60 -35.06
C PHE A 7 -16.38 21.49 -34.47
N PRO A 8 -17.37 22.14 -35.11
CA PRO A 8 -18.79 21.84 -34.87
C PRO A 8 -19.07 20.35 -35.10
N ASP A 9 -19.95 19.77 -34.30
CA ASP A 9 -20.45 18.40 -34.50
C ASP A 9 -21.04 18.28 -35.93
N HIS A 10 -20.34 17.60 -36.84
CA HIS A 10 -20.91 17.13 -38.10
C HIS A 10 -21.40 15.70 -37.88
N ASP A 11 -22.49 15.54 -37.14
CA ASP A 11 -23.32 14.35 -37.22
C ASP A 11 -24.68 14.75 -37.80
N GLY A 12 -24.91 14.32 -39.04
CA GLY A 12 -26.24 14.25 -39.60
C GLY A 12 -27.06 13.23 -38.79
N GLY A 13 -27.92 13.72 -37.92
CA GLY A 13 -28.81 12.89 -37.11
C GLY A 13 -29.91 13.74 -36.50
N SER A 14 -31.14 13.51 -36.97
CA SER A 14 -32.43 14.11 -36.58
C SER A 14 -32.49 14.85 -35.24
N ALA A 15 -33.07 16.05 -35.31
CA ALA A 15 -33.57 16.81 -34.18
C ALA A 15 -34.40 15.91 -33.23
N SER A 16 -33.92 15.75 -31.99
CA SER A 16 -34.77 15.43 -30.86
C SER A 16 -34.29 16.21 -29.63
N SER A 17 -35.27 16.89 -29.04
CA SER A 17 -35.24 17.75 -27.86
C SER A 17 -34.23 17.32 -26.77
N PHE A 18 -33.26 18.18 -26.46
CA PHE A 18 -32.53 18.14 -25.19
C PHE A 18 -33.05 19.24 -24.27
N THR A 19 -34.00 18.84 -23.43
CA THR A 19 -34.48 19.61 -22.29
C THR A 19 -33.35 19.79 -21.27
N HIS A 20 -33.29 20.99 -20.71
CA HIS A 20 -32.34 21.42 -19.69
C HIS A 20 -32.24 20.44 -18.51
N GLY A 21 -31.01 20.11 -18.11
CA GLY A 21 -30.69 19.39 -16.88
C GLY A 21 -29.89 20.27 -15.92
N ARG A 22 -30.52 21.29 -15.33
CA ARG A 22 -30.02 21.86 -14.07
C ARG A 22 -30.62 21.03 -12.94
N SER A 23 -29.75 20.57 -12.04
CA SER A 23 -30.00 19.78 -10.81
C SER A 23 -29.80 18.27 -10.97
N ALA A 24 -28.59 17.83 -10.64
CA ALA A 24 -28.34 16.52 -10.04
C ALA A 24 -27.16 16.60 -9.04
N SER A 25 -27.09 17.69 -8.27
CA SER A 25 -26.55 17.57 -6.91
C SER A 25 -27.62 16.84 -6.11
N THR A 26 -27.28 15.69 -5.51
CA THR A 26 -28.15 14.77 -4.75
C THR A 26 -28.73 13.60 -5.57
N ALA A 27 -27.88 12.69 -6.04
CA ALA A 27 -28.29 11.33 -6.34
C ALA A 27 -27.16 10.34 -5.97
N LEU A 28 -27.47 9.47 -5.02
CA LEU A 28 -26.66 8.35 -4.48
C LEU A 28 -25.54 8.77 -3.52
N GLY A 29 -25.29 7.89 -2.54
CA GLY A 29 -24.59 8.17 -1.28
C GLY A 29 -23.26 8.90 -1.43
N ARG A 30 -22.83 9.55 -0.33
CA ARG A 30 -21.55 10.29 -0.23
C ARG A 30 -20.47 9.66 -1.13
N PRO A 31 -19.78 10.42 -1.99
CA PRO A 31 -18.55 9.88 -2.57
C PRO A 31 -17.66 9.47 -1.40
N ASN A 32 -17.28 8.19 -1.33
CA ASN A 32 -16.44 7.66 -0.25
C ASN A 32 -15.03 8.27 -0.27
N LEU A 33 -14.65 8.94 -1.37
CA LEU A 33 -13.36 9.55 -1.61
C LEU A 33 -13.47 11.06 -1.77
N THR A 34 -12.48 11.76 -1.25
CA THR A 34 -12.25 13.18 -1.56
C THR A 34 -11.80 13.34 -3.02
N ASN A 35 -11.99 14.54 -3.60
CA ASN A 35 -11.55 14.83 -4.97
C ASN A 35 -10.04 14.57 -5.17
N TRP A 36 -9.23 14.79 -4.13
CA TRP A 36 -7.78 14.60 -4.19
C TRP A 36 -7.34 13.14 -4.03
N GLU A 37 -8.10 12.33 -3.28
CA GLU A 37 -7.88 10.88 -3.29
C GLU A 37 -8.19 10.29 -4.66
N LEU A 38 -9.30 10.69 -5.29
CA LEU A 38 -9.61 10.28 -6.66
C LEU A 38 -8.50 10.73 -7.63
N PHE A 39 -8.04 11.98 -7.54
CA PHE A 39 -6.93 12.50 -8.34
C PHE A 39 -5.67 11.64 -8.23
N VAL A 40 -5.25 11.30 -7.01
CA VAL A 40 -4.07 10.46 -6.78
C VAL A 40 -4.25 9.08 -7.40
N ARG A 41 -5.41 8.45 -7.20
CA ARG A 41 -5.68 7.09 -7.69
C ARG A 41 -5.69 7.01 -9.21
N GLU A 42 -6.45 7.89 -9.86
CA GLU A 42 -6.54 7.93 -11.32
C GLU A 42 -5.20 8.29 -11.97
N SER A 43 -4.49 9.29 -11.44
CA SER A 43 -3.19 9.69 -12.00
C SER A 43 -2.15 8.58 -11.83
N LEU A 44 -2.09 7.93 -10.67
CA LEU A 44 -1.20 6.81 -10.43
C LEU A 44 -1.50 5.61 -11.33
N GLN A 45 -2.78 5.26 -11.47
CA GLN A 45 -3.19 4.16 -12.35
C GLN A 45 -2.76 4.41 -13.79
N ASN A 46 -3.00 5.62 -14.30
CA ASN A 46 -2.57 6.01 -15.65
C ASN A 46 -1.05 5.84 -15.83
N SER A 47 -0.24 6.22 -14.83
CA SER A 47 1.21 6.06 -14.89
C SER A 47 1.66 4.59 -14.79
N TRP A 48 1.02 3.78 -13.94
CA TRP A 48 1.34 2.35 -13.80
C TRP A 48 0.97 1.53 -15.04
N ASP A 49 -0.14 1.88 -15.71
CA ASP A 49 -0.57 1.25 -16.94
C ASP A 49 0.33 1.64 -18.13
N ALA A 50 0.91 2.84 -18.11
CA ALA A 50 1.81 3.34 -19.14
C ALA A 50 3.26 2.82 -19.02
N ARG A 51 3.59 2.10 -17.95
CA ARG A 51 4.96 1.64 -17.64
C ARG A 51 5.60 0.90 -18.81
N ASP A 52 6.89 1.14 -19.00
CA ASP A 52 7.63 0.43 -20.03
C ASP A 52 7.94 -1.01 -19.55
N ARG A 53 7.23 -1.98 -20.11
CA ARG A 53 7.41 -3.40 -19.79
C ARG A 53 8.59 -4.04 -20.52
N SER A 54 9.29 -3.29 -21.39
CA SER A 54 10.45 -3.79 -22.14
C SER A 54 11.76 -3.66 -21.36
N SER A 55 11.80 -2.79 -20.34
CA SER A 55 12.91 -2.64 -19.40
C SER A 55 12.48 -3.21 -18.05
N ALA A 56 13.24 -4.17 -17.52
CA ALA A 56 12.91 -4.84 -16.25
C ALA A 56 13.67 -4.26 -15.03
N ASP A 57 14.58 -3.31 -15.26
CA ASP A 57 15.59 -2.93 -14.25
C ASP A 57 15.43 -1.50 -13.69
N ASP A 58 14.76 -0.59 -14.39
CA ASP A 58 14.68 0.83 -14.00
C ASP A 58 13.42 1.17 -13.19
N GLY A 59 12.29 0.53 -13.49
CA GLY A 59 11.01 0.77 -12.82
C GLY A 59 10.44 2.18 -13.04
N VAL A 60 9.33 2.51 -12.37
CA VAL A 60 8.60 3.76 -12.59
C VAL A 60 8.89 4.76 -11.47
N THR A 61 9.07 6.04 -11.81
CA THR A 61 8.98 7.14 -10.85
C THR A 61 7.64 7.82 -11.04
N PHE A 62 6.89 8.03 -9.96
CA PHE A 62 5.65 8.79 -9.93
C PHE A 62 5.79 9.94 -8.95
N ALA A 63 5.65 11.16 -9.44
CA ALA A 63 5.89 12.37 -8.67
C ALA A 63 4.74 13.37 -8.73
N ILE A 64 4.50 14.07 -7.62
CA ILE A 64 3.55 15.17 -7.53
C ILE A 64 4.22 16.41 -6.92
N ASP A 65 4.34 17.47 -7.72
CA ASP A 65 4.99 18.72 -7.32
C ASP A 65 4.01 19.89 -7.31
N TYR A 66 3.87 20.56 -6.16
CA TYR A 66 3.20 21.86 -6.10
C TYR A 66 4.20 22.98 -6.34
N ARG A 67 3.86 23.91 -7.23
CA ARG A 67 4.70 25.05 -7.60
C ARG A 67 3.90 26.33 -7.62
N LEU A 68 4.26 27.31 -6.79
CA LEU A 68 3.80 28.68 -6.96
C LEU A 68 4.73 29.42 -7.91
N LEU A 69 4.28 29.68 -9.14
CA LEU A 69 5.09 30.40 -10.12
C LEU A 69 5.36 31.83 -9.64
N ASP A 70 6.59 32.29 -9.83
CA ASP A 70 6.96 33.69 -9.60
C ASP A 70 6.27 34.63 -10.60
N ASP A 71 6.42 35.94 -10.41
CA ASP A 71 5.77 36.94 -11.26
C ASP A 71 6.24 36.84 -12.72
N HIS A 72 7.54 36.55 -12.93
CA HIS A 72 8.09 36.42 -14.28
C HIS A 72 7.49 35.22 -15.03
N SER A 73 7.51 34.05 -14.41
CA SER A 73 7.00 32.80 -14.98
C SER A 73 5.49 32.87 -15.18
N SER A 74 4.76 33.49 -14.24
CA SER A 74 3.32 33.74 -14.38
C SER A 74 3.01 34.66 -15.55
N ARG A 75 3.82 35.70 -15.79
CA ARG A 75 3.69 36.56 -16.98
C ARG A 75 3.99 35.82 -18.28
N ILE A 76 4.96 34.92 -18.29
CA ILE A 76 5.29 34.09 -19.46
C ILE A 76 4.16 33.10 -19.74
N LEU A 77 3.63 32.41 -18.73
CA LEU A 77 2.46 31.53 -18.87
C LEU A 77 1.27 32.30 -19.47
N ARG A 78 0.95 33.46 -18.86
CA ARG A 78 -0.15 34.33 -19.31
C ARG A 78 0.03 34.83 -20.75
N LYS A 79 1.20 35.35 -21.11
CA LYS A 79 1.39 36.10 -22.37
C LYS A 79 1.96 35.28 -23.52
N LYS A 80 2.79 34.25 -23.24
CA LYS A 80 3.52 33.48 -24.26
C LYS A 80 2.91 32.10 -24.51
N VAL A 81 2.43 31.43 -23.46
CA VAL A 81 1.70 30.16 -23.61
C VAL A 81 0.29 30.43 -24.10
N PHE A 82 -0.53 31.10 -23.28
CA PHE A 82 -1.93 31.39 -23.60
C PHE A 82 -2.06 32.59 -24.52
N GLY A 83 -1.76 33.80 -24.04
CA GLY A 83 -1.72 35.05 -24.82
C GLY A 83 -3.07 35.54 -25.35
N LEU A 84 -3.82 34.67 -26.04
CA LEU A 84 -5.12 34.88 -26.69
C LEU A 84 -5.96 33.59 -26.55
N GLY A 85 -7.25 33.66 -26.94
CA GLY A 85 -8.15 32.50 -27.06
C GLY A 85 -8.60 31.94 -25.71
N THR A 86 -8.65 32.78 -24.68
CA THR A 86 -9.12 32.41 -23.33
C THR A 86 -10.54 32.92 -23.04
N GLU A 87 -11.12 33.68 -23.96
CA GLU A 87 -12.45 34.30 -23.85
C GLU A 87 -13.58 33.30 -23.58
N HIS A 88 -13.47 32.08 -24.12
CA HIS A 88 -14.43 30.99 -23.93
C HIS A 88 -14.03 30.00 -22.83
N VAL A 89 -12.96 30.30 -22.09
CA VAL A 89 -12.49 29.50 -20.94
C VAL A 89 -12.37 30.42 -19.72
N PRO A 90 -13.51 30.82 -19.12
CA PRO A 90 -13.54 31.84 -18.07
C PRO A 90 -12.75 31.44 -16.82
N GLY A 91 -12.70 30.15 -16.49
CA GLY A 91 -11.89 29.63 -15.38
C GLY A 91 -10.40 29.90 -15.59
N LEU A 92 -9.90 29.64 -16.80
CA LEU A 92 -8.53 29.95 -17.19
C LEU A 92 -8.26 31.45 -17.19
N SER A 93 -9.15 32.25 -17.80
CA SER A 93 -8.99 33.71 -17.83
C SER A 93 -8.81 34.30 -16.42
N ARG A 94 -9.67 33.90 -15.47
CA ARG A 94 -9.58 34.32 -14.07
C ARG A 94 -8.31 33.82 -13.37
N SER A 95 -7.91 32.58 -13.65
CA SER A 95 -6.68 31.99 -13.10
C SER A 95 -5.43 32.75 -13.57
N LEU A 96 -5.42 33.14 -14.84
CA LEU A 96 -4.32 33.88 -15.45
C LEU A 96 -4.19 35.30 -14.91
N GLU A 97 -5.23 35.92 -14.34
CA GLU A 97 -5.17 37.26 -13.74
C GLU A 97 -4.28 37.30 -12.48
N LYS A 98 -4.15 36.18 -11.76
CA LYS A 98 -3.33 36.06 -10.55
C LYS A 98 -1.88 36.48 -10.81
N LYS A 99 -1.30 37.23 -9.87
CA LYS A 99 0.12 37.64 -9.94
C LYS A 99 1.06 36.43 -9.97
N ASN A 100 0.79 35.48 -9.09
CA ASN A 100 1.50 34.21 -8.96
C ASN A 100 0.51 33.09 -9.21
N ILE A 101 0.78 32.26 -10.22
CA ILE A 101 -0.13 31.19 -10.66
C ILE A 101 0.37 29.87 -10.06
N PRO A 102 -0.43 29.17 -9.25
CA PRO A 102 -0.04 27.87 -8.75
C PRO A 102 -0.23 26.79 -9.82
N LEU A 103 0.72 25.85 -9.87
CA LEU A 103 0.67 24.63 -10.66
C LEU A 103 0.74 23.42 -9.72
N LEU A 104 0.00 22.37 -10.05
CA LEU A 104 0.21 21.03 -9.51
C LEU A 104 0.65 20.13 -10.66
N ILE A 105 1.88 19.65 -10.61
CA ILE A 105 2.51 18.88 -11.67
C ILE A 105 2.52 17.41 -11.24
N VAL A 106 1.93 16.55 -12.04
CA VAL A 106 2.08 15.09 -11.89
C VAL A 106 3.00 14.60 -12.97
N SER A 107 4.06 13.90 -12.60
CA SER A 107 5.11 13.43 -13.49
C SER A 107 5.33 11.94 -13.33
N ASP A 108 5.40 11.22 -14.44
CA ASP A 108 5.89 9.85 -14.52
C ASP A 108 7.10 9.73 -15.45
N SER A 109 8.04 8.87 -15.06
CA SER A 109 9.22 8.50 -15.85
C SER A 109 9.47 6.99 -15.74
N GLY A 110 10.09 6.38 -16.76
CA GLY A 110 10.14 4.90 -16.87
C GLY A 110 8.83 4.35 -17.46
N THR A 111 8.08 5.22 -18.13
CA THR A 111 6.86 4.87 -18.87
C THR A 111 7.09 5.13 -20.35
N THR A 112 6.20 4.64 -21.19
CA THR A 112 6.31 4.80 -22.65
C THR A 112 6.00 6.23 -23.14
N GLY A 113 5.49 7.11 -22.27
CA GLY A 113 5.00 8.44 -22.64
C GLY A 113 3.74 8.38 -23.53
N LEU A 114 3.37 9.50 -24.16
CA LEU A 114 2.21 9.55 -25.05
C LEU A 114 2.60 9.29 -26.51
N ARG A 115 2.71 8.00 -26.87
CA ARG A 115 3.07 7.51 -28.21
C ARG A 115 2.02 7.80 -29.28
N GLY A 116 2.42 7.53 -30.52
CA GLY A 116 1.52 7.53 -31.67
C GLY A 116 1.33 8.90 -32.31
N PRO A 117 0.43 9.00 -33.30
CA PRO A 117 0.21 10.25 -34.03
C PRO A 117 -0.45 11.32 -33.14
N THR A 118 -0.20 12.59 -33.46
CA THR A 118 -0.78 13.74 -32.74
C THR A 118 -2.04 14.31 -33.38
N ASN A 119 -2.33 13.86 -34.60
CA ASN A 119 -3.50 14.21 -35.38
C ASN A 119 -4.54 13.08 -35.27
N ALA A 120 -5.73 13.40 -34.75
CA ALA A 120 -6.82 12.45 -34.58
C ALA A 120 -7.46 11.98 -35.91
N ALA A 121 -7.19 12.65 -37.03
CA ALA A 121 -7.67 12.25 -38.35
C ALA A 121 -6.79 11.16 -39.00
N VAL A 122 -5.59 10.93 -38.47
CA VAL A 122 -4.68 9.89 -38.96
C VAL A 122 -5.02 8.59 -38.24
N ALA A 123 -5.60 7.64 -38.97
CA ALA A 123 -5.76 6.28 -38.47
C ALA A 123 -4.38 5.64 -38.30
N THR A 124 -4.17 4.96 -37.18
CA THR A 124 -2.96 4.19 -36.89
C THR A 124 -3.35 2.79 -36.44
N GLU A 125 -2.59 1.79 -36.90
CA GLU A 125 -2.65 0.42 -36.36
C GLU A 125 -1.77 0.26 -35.10
N GLY A 126 -0.89 1.23 -34.84
CA GLY A 126 -0.02 1.29 -33.66
C GLY A 126 -0.63 2.04 -32.47
N PRO A 127 0.16 2.32 -31.42
CA PRO A 127 -0.31 3.05 -30.24
C PRO A 127 -0.93 4.41 -30.61
N SER A 128 -2.00 4.80 -29.89
CA SER A 128 -2.71 6.06 -30.08
C SER A 128 -2.76 6.91 -28.80
N ASP A 129 -1.83 6.66 -27.88
CA ASP A 129 -1.81 7.19 -26.51
C ASP A 129 -1.94 8.73 -26.46
N PHE A 130 -1.26 9.46 -27.35
CA PHE A 130 -1.38 10.92 -27.46
C PHE A 130 -2.80 11.34 -27.84
N ASN A 131 -3.38 10.77 -28.89
CA ASN A 131 -4.74 11.13 -29.31
C ASN A 131 -5.75 10.78 -28.21
N SER A 132 -5.64 9.60 -27.61
CA SER A 132 -6.54 9.17 -26.55
C SER A 132 -6.42 10.01 -25.27
N PHE A 133 -5.25 10.57 -24.97
CA PHE A 133 -5.07 11.48 -23.83
C PHE A 133 -5.42 12.94 -24.14
N VAL A 134 -4.99 13.47 -25.29
CA VAL A 134 -5.04 14.89 -25.62
C VAL A 134 -6.24 15.27 -26.48
N ARG A 135 -6.67 14.40 -27.41
CA ARG A 135 -7.72 14.74 -28.41
C ARG A 135 -9.08 14.18 -28.05
N GLU A 136 -9.13 13.02 -27.41
CA GLU A 136 -10.37 12.29 -27.11
C GLU A 136 -10.93 12.56 -25.72
N ILE A 137 -10.45 13.61 -25.05
CA ILE A 137 -10.94 14.05 -23.75
C ILE A 137 -12.47 14.25 -23.82
N GLY A 138 -13.17 13.61 -22.88
CA GLY A 138 -14.62 13.66 -22.76
C GLY A 138 -15.42 12.70 -23.67
N ARG A 139 -14.81 11.99 -24.64
CA ARG A 139 -15.53 11.01 -25.48
C ARG A 139 -15.96 9.75 -24.73
N SER A 140 -15.29 9.40 -23.62
CA SER A 140 -15.70 8.27 -22.77
C SER A 140 -16.99 8.56 -21.98
N ALA A 141 -17.37 9.82 -21.79
CA ALA A 141 -18.54 10.21 -21.01
C ALA A 141 -19.88 9.97 -21.72
N SER A 142 -19.90 9.87 -23.05
CA SER A 142 -21.16 9.72 -23.82
C SER A 142 -21.59 8.27 -24.05
N LYS A 143 -20.77 7.27 -23.72
CA LYS A 143 -21.10 5.84 -23.93
C LYS A 143 -21.82 5.16 -22.76
N GLU A 144 -22.10 5.85 -21.65
CA GLU A 144 -22.81 5.26 -20.51
C GLU A 144 -23.97 6.12 -20.01
N VAL A 145 -24.99 6.31 -20.86
CA VAL A 145 -26.32 6.71 -20.39
C VAL A 145 -27.04 5.47 -19.85
N LYS A 146 -26.61 4.98 -18.68
CA LYS A 146 -27.37 4.10 -17.77
C LYS A 146 -26.63 3.96 -16.43
N GLY A 147 -26.92 4.89 -15.50
CA GLY A 147 -26.39 4.86 -14.13
C GLY A 147 -25.26 5.86 -13.94
N GLY A 148 -25.51 6.93 -13.20
CA GLY A 148 -24.60 8.06 -13.07
C GLY A 148 -23.25 7.68 -12.48
N SER A 149 -22.18 7.95 -13.22
CA SER A 149 -20.84 8.28 -12.74
C SER A 149 -20.11 8.96 -13.90
N TYR A 150 -19.59 10.17 -13.67
CA TYR A 150 -18.95 11.00 -14.70
C TYR A 150 -17.66 10.31 -15.22
N GLY A 151 -17.25 10.62 -16.45
CA GLY A 151 -16.04 10.06 -17.09
C GLY A 151 -14.74 10.58 -16.45
N PHE A 152 -14.39 10.09 -15.26
CA PHE A 152 -13.34 10.65 -14.40
C PHE A 152 -11.90 10.32 -14.82
N GLY A 153 -11.60 9.19 -15.46
CA GLY A 153 -10.22 8.70 -15.61
C GLY A 153 -9.18 9.73 -16.07
N LYS A 154 -9.32 10.26 -17.30
CA LYS A 154 -8.48 11.38 -17.79
C LYS A 154 -9.05 12.76 -17.43
N GLY A 155 -10.32 12.80 -17.03
CA GLY A 155 -11.04 14.01 -16.64
C GLY A 155 -10.56 14.62 -15.33
N VAL A 156 -9.93 13.81 -14.46
CA VAL A 156 -9.54 14.20 -13.10
C VAL A 156 -8.58 15.38 -13.06
N PHE A 157 -7.69 15.49 -14.05
CA PHE A 157 -6.76 16.61 -14.17
C PHE A 157 -7.47 17.94 -14.43
N PHE A 158 -8.59 17.91 -15.14
CA PHE A 158 -9.40 19.09 -15.43
C PHE A 158 -10.27 19.47 -14.24
N THR A 159 -10.86 18.49 -13.53
CA THR A 159 -11.69 18.75 -12.35
C THR A 159 -10.86 19.16 -11.13
N ALA A 160 -9.59 18.77 -11.06
CA ALA A 160 -8.65 19.17 -10.02
C ALA A 160 -8.24 20.65 -10.08
N GLY A 161 -8.43 21.34 -11.21
CA GLY A 161 -8.05 22.74 -11.41
C GLY A 161 -9.23 23.68 -11.56
N ARG A 162 -9.17 24.87 -10.94
CA ARG A 162 -10.19 25.93 -11.15
C ARG A 162 -10.23 26.43 -12.59
N SER A 163 -9.11 26.30 -13.29
CA SER A 163 -8.97 26.69 -14.69
C SER A 163 -9.55 25.68 -15.67
N ARG A 164 -9.83 24.42 -15.24
CA ARG A 164 -10.09 23.27 -16.12
C ARG A 164 -9.10 23.19 -17.30
N THR A 165 -7.85 23.56 -17.04
CA THR A 165 -6.80 23.66 -18.05
C THR A 165 -5.52 23.01 -17.53
N ILE A 166 -4.89 22.24 -18.40
CA ILE A 166 -3.63 21.55 -18.14
C ILE A 166 -2.56 21.89 -19.17
N LEU A 167 -1.30 21.83 -18.74
CA LEU A 167 -0.14 21.70 -19.63
C LEU A 167 0.25 20.23 -19.68
N VAL A 168 0.64 19.73 -20.84
CA VAL A 168 1.07 18.35 -21.06
C VAL A 168 2.44 18.39 -21.72
N TYR A 169 3.40 17.73 -21.08
CA TYR A 169 4.72 17.44 -21.62
C TYR A 169 4.93 15.93 -21.66
N THR A 170 5.55 15.41 -22.71
CA THR A 170 5.91 13.99 -22.78
C THR A 170 7.20 13.79 -23.57
N ARG A 171 8.03 12.84 -23.12
CA ARG A 171 9.16 12.29 -23.87
C ARG A 171 8.78 10.86 -24.26
N THR A 172 8.71 10.58 -25.55
CA THR A 172 8.09 9.36 -26.11
C THR A 172 8.73 9.00 -27.44
N VAL A 173 8.22 7.95 -28.09
CA VAL A 173 8.43 7.68 -29.52
C VAL A 173 7.20 8.08 -30.34
N ASP A 174 7.43 8.45 -31.60
CA ASP A 174 6.36 8.71 -32.59
C ASP A 174 5.87 7.39 -33.26
N GLU A 175 4.98 7.51 -34.23
CA GLU A 175 4.45 6.38 -35.02
C GLU A 175 5.50 5.64 -35.86
N HIS A 176 6.69 6.22 -36.04
CA HIS A 176 7.81 5.62 -36.76
C HIS A 176 8.86 5.02 -35.80
N GLY A 177 8.65 5.13 -34.49
CA GLY A 177 9.59 4.66 -33.46
C GLY A 177 10.71 5.65 -33.15
N GLU A 178 10.66 6.86 -33.71
CA GLU A 178 11.67 7.89 -33.49
C GLU A 178 11.39 8.66 -32.21
N ARG A 179 12.45 9.01 -31.45
CA ARG A 179 12.31 9.78 -30.21
C ARG A 179 11.75 11.17 -30.48
N VAL A 180 10.71 11.53 -29.75
CA VAL A 180 10.05 12.83 -29.85
C VAL A 180 9.62 13.33 -28.47
N ASN A 181 9.84 14.63 -28.26
CA ASN A 181 9.36 15.34 -27.08
C ASN A 181 8.22 16.25 -27.51
N ARG A 182 7.13 16.31 -26.74
CA ARG A 182 5.90 17.04 -27.12
C ARG A 182 5.43 17.91 -25.97
N PHE A 183 5.05 19.16 -26.25
CA PHE A 183 4.47 20.09 -25.27
C PHE A 183 3.21 20.76 -25.83
N ILE A 184 2.08 20.69 -25.13
CA ILE A 184 0.78 21.25 -25.52
C ILE A 184 -0.03 21.68 -24.30
N ALA A 185 -0.91 22.66 -24.42
CA ALA A 185 -1.89 22.97 -23.38
C ALA A 185 -3.31 22.67 -23.85
N VAL A 186 -4.14 22.21 -22.92
CA VAL A 186 -5.50 21.74 -23.19
C VAL A 186 -6.45 22.24 -22.12
N ALA A 187 -7.63 22.72 -22.52
CA ALA A 187 -8.74 22.99 -21.61
C ALA A 187 -9.97 22.16 -22.00
N ASN A 188 -10.72 21.74 -20.98
CA ASN A 188 -11.97 21.02 -21.12
C ASN A 188 -13.04 21.72 -20.27
N ASP A 189 -13.68 22.72 -20.86
CA ASP A 189 -14.74 23.52 -20.23
C ASP A 189 -16.12 23.17 -20.81
N ASP A 190 -17.16 23.87 -20.35
CA ASP A 190 -18.52 23.64 -20.82
C ASP A 190 -18.68 24.01 -22.30
N SER A 191 -19.59 23.32 -23.00
CA SER A 191 -19.93 23.67 -24.39
C SER A 191 -20.46 25.10 -24.47
N TYR A 192 -20.08 25.83 -25.51
CA TYR A 192 -20.49 27.23 -25.71
C TYR A 192 -20.97 27.46 -27.14
N GLU A 193 -21.65 28.59 -27.35
CA GLU A 193 -22.07 29.05 -28.67
C GLU A 193 -21.32 30.34 -29.00
N ASP A 194 -20.78 30.42 -30.21
CA ASP A 194 -20.14 31.63 -30.73
C ASP A 194 -20.31 31.70 -32.25
N GLY A 195 -20.58 32.90 -32.78
CA GLY A 195 -20.76 33.11 -34.22
C GLY A 195 -21.83 32.24 -34.90
N GLY A 196 -22.83 31.75 -34.15
CA GLY A 196 -23.88 30.85 -34.65
C GLY A 196 -23.48 29.36 -34.71
N PHE A 197 -22.30 29.00 -34.19
CA PHE A 197 -21.83 27.62 -34.09
C PHE A 197 -21.80 27.17 -32.63
N LYS A 198 -22.11 25.88 -32.40
CA LYS A 198 -21.96 25.23 -31.10
C LYS A 198 -20.60 24.53 -31.03
N TYR A 199 -19.86 24.82 -29.98
CA TYR A 199 -18.55 24.26 -29.70
C TYR A 199 -18.60 23.32 -28.49
N THR A 200 -17.75 22.29 -28.53
CA THR A 200 -17.71 21.26 -27.48
C THR A 200 -17.11 21.72 -26.15
N GLY A 201 -16.56 22.94 -26.05
CA GLY A 201 -15.89 23.45 -24.84
C GLY A 201 -14.44 22.98 -24.67
N ARG A 202 -13.90 22.25 -25.66
CA ARG A 202 -12.52 21.78 -25.66
C ARG A 202 -11.62 22.72 -26.46
N HIS A 203 -10.47 23.07 -25.86
CA HIS A 203 -9.52 24.03 -26.43
C HIS A 203 -8.11 23.47 -26.40
N TRP A 204 -7.35 23.71 -27.46
CA TRP A 204 -5.94 23.34 -27.54
C TRP A 204 -5.09 24.56 -27.89
N TRP A 205 -3.99 24.74 -27.16
CA TRP A 205 -2.94 25.71 -27.46
C TRP A 205 -1.70 24.96 -27.93
N GLY A 206 -1.33 25.17 -29.20
CA GLY A 206 -0.19 24.53 -29.84
C GLY A 206 0.44 25.37 -30.94
N ILE A 207 1.18 24.72 -31.83
CA ILE A 207 1.66 25.27 -33.09
C ILE A 207 0.58 25.08 -34.15
N LYS A 208 0.16 26.18 -34.80
CA LYS A 208 -0.80 26.12 -35.91
C LYS A 208 -0.19 25.33 -37.06
N GLN A 209 -0.79 24.19 -37.40
CA GLN A 209 -0.43 23.42 -38.57
C GLN A 209 -1.63 23.27 -39.51
N PRO A 210 -1.45 23.45 -40.83
CA PRO A 210 -2.48 23.13 -41.81
C PRO A 210 -2.61 21.61 -41.95
N PHE A 211 -3.84 21.15 -42.09
CA PHE A 211 -4.17 19.78 -42.47
C PHE A 211 -5.09 19.82 -43.67
N LYS A 212 -4.62 19.20 -44.76
CA LYS A 212 -5.41 19.02 -45.97
C LYS A 212 -6.14 17.69 -45.84
N ASP A 213 -7.47 17.71 -45.74
CA ASP A 213 -8.24 16.47 -45.70
C ASP A 213 -8.04 15.74 -47.04
N PRO A 214 -7.52 14.50 -47.08
CA PRO A 214 -7.28 13.81 -48.34
C PRO A 214 -8.57 13.51 -49.13
N ARG A 215 -9.75 13.60 -48.49
CA ARG A 215 -11.06 13.36 -49.09
C ARG A 215 -11.74 14.62 -49.61
N THR A 216 -11.24 15.81 -49.26
CA THR A 216 -11.84 17.09 -49.67
C THR A 216 -10.75 18.09 -50.07
N GLU A 217 -11.05 19.11 -50.85
CA GLU A 217 -10.05 20.17 -51.13
C GLU A 217 -9.86 21.14 -49.95
N ASN A 218 -10.54 20.92 -48.82
CA ASN A 218 -10.50 21.80 -47.68
C ASN A 218 -9.21 21.64 -46.87
N THR A 219 -8.60 22.78 -46.56
CA THR A 219 -7.53 22.87 -45.56
C THR A 219 -8.12 23.35 -44.25
N SER A 220 -7.99 22.54 -43.22
CA SER A 220 -8.30 22.92 -41.85
C SER A 220 -7.01 23.21 -41.07
N PHE A 221 -7.12 23.80 -39.89
CA PHE A 221 -5.96 24.08 -39.04
C PHE A 221 -6.14 23.47 -37.67
N PHE A 222 -5.05 22.91 -37.14
CA PHE A 222 -5.03 22.27 -35.84
C PHE A 222 -3.92 22.86 -34.96
N ALA A 223 -4.13 22.77 -33.64
CA ALA A 223 -3.08 22.97 -32.66
C ALA A 223 -2.24 21.70 -32.53
N GLU A 224 -1.07 21.64 -33.16
CA GLU A 224 -0.10 20.56 -32.94
C GLU A 224 0.79 20.87 -31.71
N PRO A 225 1.34 19.87 -31.00
CA PRO A 225 2.25 20.15 -29.91
C PRO A 225 3.52 20.84 -30.45
N MET A 226 4.16 21.65 -29.60
CA MET A 226 5.58 21.96 -29.81
C MET A 226 6.38 20.67 -29.73
N THR A 227 7.43 20.56 -30.54
CA THR A 227 8.29 19.36 -30.54
C THR A 227 9.77 19.67 -30.34
N GLY A 228 10.52 18.64 -29.94
CA GLY A 228 11.98 18.68 -29.77
C GLY A 228 12.42 19.76 -28.78
N ARG A 229 13.50 20.47 -29.11
CA ARG A 229 14.12 21.47 -28.22
C ARG A 229 13.17 22.56 -27.73
N GLN A 230 12.16 22.93 -28.52
CA GLN A 230 11.17 23.93 -28.09
C GLN A 230 10.26 23.39 -26.99
N ALA A 231 9.86 22.11 -27.10
CA ALA A 231 9.09 21.43 -26.06
C ALA A 231 9.90 21.30 -24.77
N ASP A 232 11.16 20.90 -24.88
CA ASP A 232 12.06 20.75 -23.72
C ASP A 232 12.31 22.07 -23.01
N ASN A 233 12.57 23.15 -23.76
CA ASN A 233 12.74 24.47 -23.18
C ASN A 233 11.47 24.95 -22.44
N ALA A 234 10.28 24.65 -22.97
CA ALA A 234 9.02 24.99 -22.31
C ALA A 234 8.82 24.17 -21.03
N ALA A 235 9.07 22.86 -21.08
CA ALA A 235 8.97 21.97 -19.93
C ALA A 235 9.96 22.37 -18.83
N ALA A 236 11.23 22.61 -19.17
CA ALA A 236 12.27 23.07 -18.24
C ALA A 236 11.91 24.40 -17.57
N PHE A 237 11.30 25.32 -18.31
CA PHE A 237 10.86 26.61 -17.77
C PHE A 237 9.77 26.44 -16.70
N PHE A 238 8.82 25.51 -16.91
CA PHE A 238 7.75 25.21 -15.95
C PHE A 238 8.08 24.06 -14.99
N LYS A 239 9.34 23.58 -14.98
CA LYS A 239 9.80 22.46 -14.13
C LYS A 239 9.03 21.16 -14.35
N MET A 240 8.59 20.91 -15.58
CA MET A 240 7.87 19.69 -15.96
C MET A 240 8.79 18.55 -16.44
N ASP A 241 10.10 18.72 -16.34
CA ASP A 241 11.11 17.75 -16.81
C ASP A 241 11.99 17.20 -15.67
N GLN A 242 11.67 17.52 -14.41
CA GLN A 242 12.56 17.27 -13.26
C GLN A 242 12.77 15.79 -12.93
N HIS A 243 11.80 14.93 -13.27
CA HIS A 243 11.83 13.51 -12.91
C HIS A 243 12.30 12.61 -14.06
N PHE A 244 12.64 13.18 -15.21
CA PHE A 244 13.21 12.42 -16.33
C PHE A 244 14.73 12.32 -16.15
N THR A 245 15.24 11.09 -16.10
CA THR A 245 16.67 10.81 -15.94
C THR A 245 17.24 10.13 -17.18
N ASP A 246 18.56 9.97 -17.25
CA ASP A 246 19.18 9.19 -18.34
C ASP A 246 18.75 7.71 -18.29
N GLU A 247 18.53 7.19 -17.08
CA GLU A 247 18.00 5.85 -16.84
C GLU A 247 16.51 5.75 -17.21
N LYS A 248 15.74 6.82 -16.96
CA LYS A 248 14.29 6.91 -17.21
C LYS A 248 13.96 8.08 -18.15
N PRO A 249 14.35 8.00 -19.44
CA PRO A 249 14.32 9.15 -20.33
C PRO A 249 12.92 9.44 -20.90
N THR A 250 11.98 8.50 -20.79
CA THR A 250 10.62 8.60 -21.33
C THR A 250 9.58 8.68 -20.22
N GLY A 251 8.46 9.33 -20.54
CA GLY A 251 7.33 9.52 -19.64
C GLY A 251 6.48 10.74 -19.92
N THR A 252 5.61 11.11 -18.98
CA THR A 252 4.64 12.19 -19.13
C THR A 252 4.63 13.10 -17.91
N SER A 253 4.41 14.39 -18.12
CA SER A 253 4.16 15.36 -17.05
C SER A 253 2.94 16.21 -17.38
N VAL A 254 2.01 16.29 -16.43
CA VAL A 254 0.74 17.01 -16.55
C VAL A 254 0.68 18.08 -15.46
N ALA A 255 0.68 19.35 -15.85
CA ALA A 255 0.54 20.46 -14.92
C ALA A 255 -0.89 20.98 -14.91
N VAL A 256 -1.59 20.78 -13.79
CA VAL A 256 -2.90 21.38 -13.51
C VAL A 256 -2.69 22.85 -13.14
N ILE A 257 -3.33 23.76 -13.88
CA ILE A 257 -3.23 25.19 -13.62
C ILE A 257 -4.27 25.59 -12.58
N ASP A 258 -3.82 26.30 -11.56
CA ASP A 258 -4.64 26.78 -10.45
C ASP A 258 -5.41 25.66 -9.73
N PRO A 259 -4.71 24.70 -9.09
CA PRO A 259 -5.33 23.56 -8.43
C PRO A 259 -6.35 24.01 -7.38
N ALA A 260 -7.50 23.33 -7.35
CA ALA A 260 -8.69 23.66 -6.57
C ALA A 260 -8.56 23.30 -5.07
N PHE A 261 -7.45 23.69 -4.44
CA PHE A 261 -7.21 23.44 -3.01
C PHE A 261 -8.20 24.20 -2.13
N GLU A 262 -8.83 23.48 -1.20
CA GLU A 262 -9.74 24.07 -0.19
C GLU A 262 -8.95 24.59 1.02
N ASP A 263 -7.88 23.88 1.38
CA ASP A 263 -6.92 24.24 2.42
C ASP A 263 -5.68 24.96 1.86
N SER A 264 -4.78 25.38 2.75
CA SER A 264 -3.42 25.81 2.37
C SER A 264 -2.71 24.72 1.55
N SER A 265 -1.88 25.12 0.59
CA SER A 265 -1.14 24.18 -0.27
C SER A 265 -0.27 23.20 0.51
N GLU A 266 0.34 23.61 1.62
CA GLU A 266 1.13 22.72 2.49
C GLU A 266 0.29 21.54 3.02
N LYS A 267 -0.84 21.85 3.66
CA LYS A 267 -1.79 20.83 4.16
C LYS A 267 -2.33 19.94 3.03
N GLN A 268 -2.62 20.53 1.87
CA GLN A 268 -3.14 19.75 0.76
C GLN A 268 -2.09 18.76 0.20
N MET A 269 -0.83 19.18 0.16
CA MET A 269 0.27 18.30 -0.27
C MET A 269 0.54 17.18 0.75
N ASP A 270 0.43 17.46 2.05
CA ASP A 270 0.46 16.42 3.09
C ASP A 270 -0.68 15.40 2.91
N GLN A 271 -1.91 15.87 2.66
CA GLN A 271 -3.05 14.99 2.36
C GLN A 271 -2.82 14.14 1.10
N ILE A 272 -2.22 14.70 0.05
CA ILE A 272 -1.85 13.97 -1.17
C ILE A 272 -0.81 12.88 -0.86
N ALA A 273 0.24 13.19 -0.08
CA ALA A 273 1.26 12.23 0.32
C ALA A 273 0.67 11.09 1.19
N ARG A 274 -0.25 11.42 2.10
CA ARG A 274 -1.01 10.45 2.89
C ARG A 274 -1.92 9.58 2.01
N ALA A 275 -2.60 10.17 1.02
CA ALA A 275 -3.44 9.45 0.07
C ALA A 275 -2.60 8.48 -0.79
N LEU A 276 -1.42 8.89 -1.26
CA LEU A 276 -0.48 8.00 -1.97
C LEU A 276 -0.16 6.77 -1.12
N THR A 277 0.20 6.97 0.15
CA THR A 277 0.48 5.85 1.07
C THR A 277 -0.76 4.98 1.26
N ARG A 278 -1.92 5.59 1.52
CA ARG A 278 -3.19 4.88 1.77
C ARG A 278 -3.57 3.96 0.62
N TRP A 279 -3.38 4.38 -0.63
CA TRP A 279 -3.87 3.64 -1.80
C TRP A 279 -2.79 2.80 -2.51
N ALA A 280 -1.51 3.14 -2.34
CA ALA A 280 -0.40 2.55 -3.10
C ALA A 280 0.70 1.90 -2.25
N TRP A 281 0.50 1.75 -0.94
CA TRP A 281 1.48 1.07 -0.07
C TRP A 281 1.94 -0.32 -0.53
N PRO A 282 1.18 -1.16 -1.28
CA PRO A 282 1.71 -2.45 -1.74
C PRO A 282 2.93 -2.30 -2.65
N HIS A 283 3.07 -1.16 -3.35
CA HIS A 283 4.25 -0.83 -4.14
C HIS A 283 5.42 -0.27 -3.31
N MET A 284 5.15 0.18 -2.09
CA MET A 284 6.17 0.74 -1.18
C MET A 284 6.87 -0.34 -0.35
N VAL A 285 6.38 -1.58 -0.40
CA VAL A 285 6.91 -2.71 0.36
C VAL A 285 7.57 -3.69 -0.59
N HIS A 286 8.73 -4.21 -0.17
CA HIS A 286 9.52 -5.10 -1.01
C HIS A 286 8.83 -6.47 -1.09
N THR A 287 8.45 -6.87 -2.30
CA THR A 287 7.86 -8.18 -2.58
C THR A 287 8.94 -9.14 -3.10
N PRO A 288 8.84 -10.47 -2.85
CA PRO A 288 9.85 -11.43 -3.28
C PRO A 288 9.94 -11.63 -4.81
N SER A 289 8.90 -11.23 -5.54
CA SER A 289 8.86 -11.20 -7.01
C SER A 289 9.57 -9.94 -7.50
N GLY A 290 10.52 -10.09 -8.43
CA GLY A 290 11.23 -8.97 -9.09
C GLY A 290 10.32 -8.11 -9.95
N GLU A 291 9.42 -7.38 -9.30
CA GLU A 291 8.45 -6.48 -9.90
C GLU A 291 9.03 -5.07 -10.03
N ASP A 292 8.59 -4.34 -11.06
CA ASP A 292 9.06 -2.99 -11.35
C ASP A 292 8.95 -2.10 -10.09
N PRO A 293 10.06 -1.54 -9.58
CA PRO A 293 10.00 -0.66 -8.43
C PRO A 293 9.25 0.62 -8.80
N LEU A 294 8.35 1.06 -7.92
CA LEU A 294 7.63 2.32 -8.06
C LEU A 294 8.11 3.30 -7.01
N HIS A 295 8.75 4.37 -7.46
CA HIS A 295 9.30 5.41 -6.59
C HIS A 295 8.35 6.60 -6.51
N PHE A 296 7.96 6.98 -5.29
CA PHE A 296 7.13 8.15 -5.05
C PHE A 296 7.97 9.36 -4.66
N ALA A 297 7.68 10.51 -5.28
CA ALA A 297 8.23 11.80 -4.88
C ALA A 297 7.11 12.83 -4.74
N VAL A 298 7.12 13.60 -3.65
CA VAL A 298 6.16 14.69 -3.44
C VAL A 298 6.93 15.93 -3.01
N THR A 299 6.69 17.07 -3.66
CA THR A 299 7.35 18.34 -3.28
C THR A 299 6.37 19.50 -3.19
N HIS A 300 6.67 20.45 -2.32
CA HIS A 300 6.00 21.75 -2.21
C HIS A 300 7.05 22.85 -2.41
N ASN A 301 6.99 23.54 -3.55
CA ASN A 301 7.96 24.57 -3.92
C ASN A 301 9.43 24.12 -3.82
N GLU A 302 9.76 22.91 -4.30
CA GLU A 302 11.09 22.25 -4.21
C GLU A 302 11.36 21.55 -2.89
N ASP A 303 10.66 21.88 -1.82
CA ASP A 303 10.85 21.24 -0.54
C ASP A 303 10.18 19.85 -0.53
N PRO A 304 10.91 18.77 -0.20
CA PRO A 304 10.33 17.44 -0.13
C PRO A 304 9.22 17.35 0.92
N VAL A 305 8.07 16.81 0.54
CA VAL A 305 6.98 16.43 1.45
C VAL A 305 7.15 14.95 1.77
N PRO A 306 7.34 14.55 3.04
CA PRO A 306 7.50 13.15 3.40
C PRO A 306 6.27 12.32 2.99
N VAL A 307 6.51 11.27 2.20
CA VAL A 307 5.51 10.22 1.97
C VAL A 307 5.57 9.25 3.16
N PRO A 308 4.50 9.07 3.95
CA PRO A 308 4.52 8.21 5.12
C PRO A 308 4.99 6.78 4.80
N ASP A 309 5.90 6.23 5.61
CA ASP A 309 6.31 4.82 5.46
C ASP A 309 5.20 3.90 6.01
N PRO A 310 4.59 3.04 5.19
CA PRO A 310 3.50 2.17 5.63
C PRO A 310 3.91 1.14 6.68
N LYS A 311 5.22 0.86 6.86
CA LYS A 311 5.75 -0.10 7.84
C LYS A 311 5.84 0.45 9.27
N VAL A 312 5.74 1.77 9.44
CA VAL A 312 5.79 2.42 10.77
C VAL A 312 4.45 3.05 11.16
N ASP A 313 3.47 3.01 10.27
CA ASP A 313 2.11 3.47 10.55
C ASP A 313 1.40 2.48 11.50
N PRO A 314 0.74 2.98 12.57
CA PRO A 314 0.24 2.14 13.65
C PRO A 314 -0.85 1.13 13.25
N VAL A 315 -1.58 1.37 12.15
CA VAL A 315 -2.63 0.46 11.69
C VAL A 315 -2.26 -0.15 10.34
N LEU A 316 -1.67 0.63 9.43
CA LEU A 316 -1.30 0.15 8.09
C LEU A 316 -0.24 -0.96 8.15
N THR A 317 0.65 -0.96 9.15
CA THR A 317 1.65 -2.03 9.32
C THR A 317 1.02 -3.42 9.46
N GLU A 318 -0.19 -3.52 10.02
CA GLU A 318 -0.91 -4.80 10.14
C GLU A 318 -1.43 -5.26 8.78
N PHE A 319 -1.96 -4.36 7.95
CA PHE A 319 -2.30 -4.68 6.56
C PHE A 319 -1.05 -5.08 5.75
N VAL A 320 0.05 -4.34 5.89
CA VAL A 320 1.33 -4.65 5.23
C VAL A 320 1.80 -6.06 5.60
N THR A 321 1.78 -6.40 6.89
CA THR A 321 2.23 -7.72 7.35
C THR A 321 1.31 -8.83 6.85
N ALA A 322 -0.02 -8.61 6.91
CA ALA A 322 -1.00 -9.56 6.39
C ALA A 322 -0.80 -9.82 4.88
N TYR A 323 -0.50 -8.76 4.11
CA TYR A 323 -0.21 -8.87 2.69
C TYR A 323 1.05 -9.69 2.43
N LEU A 324 2.19 -9.30 3.00
CA LEU A 324 3.48 -9.97 2.78
C LEU A 324 3.43 -11.44 3.19
N ASP A 325 2.73 -11.78 4.27
CA ASP A 325 2.55 -13.17 4.68
C ASP A 325 1.60 -13.92 3.75
N SER A 326 0.55 -13.28 3.20
CA SER A 326 -0.34 -13.94 2.23
C SER A 326 0.37 -14.28 0.91
N LEU A 327 1.47 -13.60 0.56
CA LEU A 327 2.21 -13.85 -0.68
C LEU A 327 2.80 -15.28 -0.81
N SER A 328 2.96 -16.05 0.28
CA SER A 328 3.36 -17.47 0.15
C SER A 328 2.24 -18.40 -0.26
N VAL A 329 1.00 -17.95 -0.20
CA VAL A 329 -0.13 -18.77 -0.60
C VAL A 329 -0.27 -18.67 -2.11
N ASP A 330 -0.18 -19.83 -2.76
CA ASP A 330 -0.52 -19.98 -4.16
C ASP A 330 -2.06 -19.97 -4.27
N PRO A 331 -2.68 -19.06 -5.06
CA PRO A 331 -4.13 -18.99 -5.21
C PRO A 331 -4.79 -20.30 -5.65
N SER A 332 -4.05 -21.22 -6.28
CA SER A 332 -4.54 -22.52 -6.73
C SER A 332 -4.71 -23.56 -5.61
N THR A 333 -4.16 -23.33 -4.41
CA THR A 333 -4.26 -24.28 -3.28
C THR A 333 -5.70 -24.41 -2.78
N ALA A 334 -5.97 -25.45 -1.99
CA ALA A 334 -7.27 -25.61 -1.33
C ALA A 334 -7.53 -24.47 -0.33
N GLU A 335 -8.78 -24.02 -0.26
CA GLU A 335 -9.22 -23.01 0.71
C GLU A 335 -9.22 -23.62 2.13
N GLY A 336 -8.78 -22.83 3.10
CA GLY A 336 -8.53 -23.24 4.48
C GLY A 336 -7.39 -22.44 5.11
N PHE A 337 -7.53 -22.04 6.38
CA PHE A 337 -6.50 -21.25 7.04
C PHE A 337 -5.27 -22.08 7.35
N SER A 338 -4.13 -21.44 7.18
CA SER A 338 -2.86 -21.89 7.69
C SER A 338 -2.19 -20.72 8.42
N PHE A 339 -1.59 -21.02 9.56
CA PHE A 339 -0.91 -20.00 10.34
C PHE A 339 0.48 -19.76 9.78
N ARG A 340 0.78 -18.51 9.42
CA ARG A 340 2.10 -18.09 8.95
C ARG A 340 2.59 -16.90 9.78
N ARG A 341 3.66 -17.13 10.54
CA ARG A 341 4.26 -16.16 11.47
C ARG A 341 3.25 -15.66 12.51
N SER A 342 2.55 -14.57 12.22
CA SER A 342 1.49 -13.99 13.06
C SER A 342 0.23 -13.66 12.26
N THR A 343 0.10 -14.25 11.07
CA THR A 343 -0.98 -14.01 10.11
C THR A 343 -1.67 -15.33 9.77
N GLU A 344 -2.99 -15.32 9.79
CA GLU A 344 -3.80 -16.41 9.24
C GLU A 344 -3.96 -16.21 7.74
N VAL A 345 -3.46 -17.14 6.93
CA VAL A 345 -3.45 -17.01 5.46
C VAL A 345 -4.22 -18.14 4.80
N SER A 346 -4.92 -17.82 3.72
CA SER A 346 -5.70 -18.79 2.95
C SER A 346 -5.81 -18.42 1.48
N SER A 347 -6.05 -19.39 0.60
CA SER A 347 -6.54 -19.11 -0.75
C SER A 347 -8.05 -18.85 -0.70
N VAL A 348 -8.55 -18.03 -1.61
CA VAL A 348 -9.99 -17.84 -1.82
C VAL A 348 -10.34 -18.56 -3.10
N ARG A 349 -11.27 -19.51 -3.06
CA ARG A 349 -11.47 -20.45 -4.17
C ARG A 349 -12.95 -20.66 -4.49
N SER A 350 -13.28 -20.66 -5.79
CA SER A 350 -14.59 -21.11 -6.26
C SER A 350 -14.65 -22.63 -6.35
N SER A 351 -15.83 -23.20 -6.07
CA SER A 351 -16.08 -24.65 -6.22
C SER A 351 -16.64 -25.04 -7.59
N ARG A 352 -17.26 -24.11 -8.34
CA ARG A 352 -17.87 -24.35 -9.65
C ARG A 352 -17.77 -23.10 -10.55
N PRO A 353 -16.77 -23.01 -11.46
CA PRO A 353 -15.66 -23.94 -11.65
C PRO A 353 -14.73 -23.95 -10.43
N ILE A 354 -13.97 -25.04 -10.30
CA ILE A 354 -12.85 -25.08 -9.37
C ILE A 354 -11.79 -24.09 -9.87
N HIS A 355 -11.59 -23.00 -9.13
CA HIS A 355 -10.66 -21.95 -9.54
C HIS A 355 -10.18 -21.10 -8.37
N GLY A 356 -8.88 -20.80 -8.31
CA GLY A 356 -8.32 -19.84 -7.36
C GLY A 356 -8.76 -18.43 -7.73
N LEU A 357 -9.43 -17.73 -6.82
CA LEU A 357 -9.89 -16.36 -7.01
C LEU A 357 -8.89 -15.34 -6.47
N GLY A 358 -8.02 -15.78 -5.56
CA GLY A 358 -7.01 -14.94 -4.93
C GLY A 358 -6.50 -15.53 -3.63
N ARG A 359 -5.88 -14.69 -2.82
CA ARG A 359 -5.33 -15.02 -1.50
C ARG A 359 -5.79 -14.00 -0.48
N ILE A 360 -5.95 -14.44 0.77
CA ILE A 360 -6.30 -13.59 1.90
C ILE A 360 -5.30 -13.80 3.04
N GLY A 361 -4.91 -12.71 3.70
CA GLY A 361 -4.21 -12.71 4.99
C GLY A 361 -5.02 -11.94 6.03
N ILE A 362 -5.13 -12.45 7.24
CA ILE A 362 -5.89 -11.86 8.35
C ILE A 362 -5.00 -11.77 9.59
N ARG A 363 -5.03 -10.62 10.26
CA ARG A 363 -4.33 -10.39 11.52
C ARG A 363 -5.25 -9.76 12.54
N GLU A 364 -5.21 -10.27 13.77
CA GLU A 364 -5.83 -9.60 14.91
C GLU A 364 -5.05 -8.33 15.23
N ILE A 365 -5.76 -7.23 15.48
CA ILE A 365 -5.19 -5.97 15.95
C ILE A 365 -5.32 -5.94 17.48
N PRO A 366 -4.23 -6.08 18.24
CA PRO A 366 -4.32 -6.14 19.69
C PRO A 366 -4.62 -4.77 20.31
N GLY A 367 -5.71 -4.69 21.06
CA GLY A 367 -6.05 -3.52 21.89
C GLY A 367 -6.53 -2.29 21.13
N ARG A 368 -6.66 -1.16 21.84
CA ARG A 368 -7.07 0.12 21.25
C ARG A 368 -5.87 0.81 20.59
N ILE A 369 -5.46 0.34 19.43
CA ILE A 369 -4.53 1.12 18.60
C ILE A 369 -5.20 2.46 18.28
N SER A 370 -4.48 3.57 18.51
CA SER A 370 -4.99 4.90 18.19
C SER A 370 -5.02 5.09 16.68
N ALA A 371 -6.12 4.69 16.04
CA ALA A 371 -6.33 4.83 14.59
C ALA A 371 -6.29 6.29 14.11
N GLN A 372 -6.47 7.28 15.01
CA GLN A 372 -6.50 8.72 14.72
C GLN A 372 -5.21 9.32 14.13
N LYS A 373 -4.09 8.56 14.11
CA LYS A 373 -2.84 9.02 13.50
C LYS A 373 -2.48 8.26 12.23
N SER A 374 -3.22 7.20 11.91
CA SER A 374 -2.92 6.36 10.76
C SER A 374 -3.30 7.07 9.46
N VAL A 375 -2.72 6.67 8.33
CA VAL A 375 -3.24 7.04 7.00
C VAL A 375 -4.52 6.26 6.65
N VAL A 376 -4.76 5.13 7.34
CA VAL A 376 -5.97 4.29 7.24
C VAL A 376 -6.86 4.45 8.48
N GLU A 377 -7.17 5.70 8.84
CA GLU A 377 -8.05 5.98 9.99
C GLU A 377 -9.40 5.27 9.85
N HIS A 378 -9.90 4.72 10.97
CA HIS A 378 -11.20 4.06 11.07
C HIS A 378 -11.41 2.82 10.17
N THR A 379 -10.34 2.14 9.73
CA THR A 379 -10.45 0.93 8.92
C THR A 379 -10.16 -0.37 9.70
N THR A 380 -10.27 -0.36 11.03
CA THR A 380 -10.16 -1.62 11.79
C THR A 380 -11.38 -2.52 11.50
N GLY A 381 -11.17 -3.83 11.49
CA GLY A 381 -12.19 -4.79 11.05
C GLY A 381 -12.49 -4.71 9.54
N SER A 382 -11.54 -4.22 8.74
CA SER A 382 -11.71 -4.06 7.29
C SER A 382 -10.78 -4.98 6.50
N ILE A 383 -11.12 -5.15 5.23
CA ILE A 383 -10.38 -5.91 4.23
C ILE A 383 -9.87 -4.92 3.18
N ALA A 384 -8.55 -4.78 3.05
CA ALA A 384 -7.96 -4.07 1.93
C ALA A 384 -8.04 -4.97 0.69
N LEU A 385 -8.84 -4.55 -0.29
CA LEU A 385 -9.07 -5.26 -1.54
C LEU A 385 -8.09 -4.78 -2.60
N MET A 386 -7.39 -5.69 -3.27
CA MET A 386 -6.43 -5.34 -4.34
C MET A 386 -6.47 -6.33 -5.51
N ARG A 387 -6.08 -5.86 -6.70
CA ARG A 387 -5.91 -6.64 -7.94
C ARG A 387 -4.57 -6.33 -8.63
N GLY A 388 -4.37 -6.78 -9.87
CA GLY A 388 -3.08 -6.84 -10.57
C GLY A 388 -2.23 -5.55 -10.59
N PRO A 389 -2.80 -4.33 -10.66
CA PRO A 389 -2.04 -3.09 -10.48
C PRO A 389 -1.47 -2.86 -9.08
N ARG A 390 -1.72 -3.76 -8.12
CA ARG A 390 -1.28 -3.68 -6.70
C ARG A 390 -1.61 -2.35 -6.02
N MET A 391 -2.76 -1.79 -6.38
CA MET A 391 -3.36 -0.67 -5.65
C MET A 391 -4.53 -1.17 -4.82
N VAL A 392 -4.77 -0.51 -3.69
CA VAL A 392 -5.95 -0.77 -2.88
C VAL A 392 -7.16 -0.16 -3.59
N VAL A 393 -8.13 -1.00 -3.90
CA VAL A 393 -9.42 -0.60 -4.49
C VAL A 393 -10.29 0.01 -3.40
N GLU A 394 -10.43 -0.69 -2.28
CA GLU A 394 -11.26 -0.26 -1.15
C GLU A 394 -10.76 -0.91 0.15
N TYR A 395 -10.93 -0.20 1.28
CA TYR A 395 -10.91 -0.79 2.61
C TYR A 395 -12.34 -1.18 3.02
N ARG A 396 -12.80 -2.34 2.56
CA ARG A 396 -14.18 -2.79 2.78
C ARG A 396 -14.36 -3.25 4.22
N GLN A 397 -15.34 -2.70 4.94
CA GLN A 397 -15.72 -3.23 6.25
C GLN A 397 -16.08 -4.71 6.12
N GLY A 398 -15.41 -5.58 6.87
CA GLY A 398 -15.73 -6.99 6.89
C GLY A 398 -16.67 -7.36 8.05
N PRO A 399 -17.03 -8.65 8.17
CA PRO A 399 -17.88 -9.13 9.25
C PRO A 399 -17.31 -8.79 10.62
N THR A 400 -18.16 -8.31 11.53
CA THR A 400 -17.75 -8.12 12.94
C THR A 400 -17.40 -9.47 13.55
N ASP A 401 -16.19 -9.58 14.10
CA ASP A 401 -15.80 -10.74 14.89
C ASP A 401 -16.76 -10.91 16.08
N ARG A 402 -17.12 -12.16 16.40
CA ARG A 402 -18.11 -12.44 17.47
C ARG A 402 -17.66 -11.97 18.86
N PHE A 403 -16.36 -11.76 19.06
CA PHE A 403 -15.78 -11.25 20.31
C PHE A 403 -15.46 -9.75 20.24
N GLY A 404 -15.84 -9.08 19.15
CA GLY A 404 -15.57 -7.66 18.95
C GLY A 404 -14.09 -7.35 18.75
N ARG A 405 -13.29 -8.31 18.30
CA ARG A 405 -11.87 -8.08 17.98
C ARG A 405 -11.75 -7.24 16.71
N ASP A 406 -10.85 -6.27 16.78
CA ASP A 406 -10.38 -5.55 15.60
C ASP A 406 -9.39 -6.43 14.82
N TYR A 407 -9.44 -6.34 13.50
CA TYR A 407 -8.52 -7.06 12.61
C TYR A 407 -8.15 -6.23 11.38
N ALA A 408 -7.04 -6.59 10.75
CA ALA A 408 -6.64 -6.12 9.43
C ALA A 408 -6.61 -7.33 8.49
N ALA A 409 -7.38 -7.28 7.40
CA ALA A 409 -7.36 -8.30 6.37
C ALA A 409 -6.90 -7.72 5.04
N VAL A 410 -6.20 -8.52 4.23
CA VAL A 410 -5.81 -8.15 2.87
C VAL A 410 -6.23 -9.27 1.93
N PHE A 411 -6.94 -8.91 0.86
CA PHE A 411 -7.25 -9.83 -0.24
C PHE A 411 -6.61 -9.35 -1.53
N SER A 412 -5.78 -10.22 -2.14
CA SER A 412 -5.23 -10.01 -3.47
C SER A 412 -5.88 -10.96 -4.46
N ALA A 413 -6.54 -10.40 -5.47
CA ALA A 413 -7.11 -11.17 -6.58
C ALA A 413 -6.01 -11.94 -7.35
N ALA A 414 -6.39 -13.06 -7.95
CA ALA A 414 -5.51 -13.81 -8.84
C ALA A 414 -5.25 -13.03 -10.14
N ASP A 415 -4.00 -13.05 -10.62
CA ASP A 415 -3.56 -12.23 -11.77
C ASP A 415 -4.31 -12.57 -13.07
N ASP A 416 -4.70 -13.82 -13.24
CA ASP A 416 -5.45 -14.30 -14.41
C ASP A 416 -6.93 -13.85 -14.42
N LEU A 417 -7.41 -13.25 -13.33
CA LEU A 417 -8.75 -12.68 -13.19
C LEU A 417 -8.74 -11.14 -13.13
N ASP A 418 -7.59 -10.49 -13.33
CA ASP A 418 -7.50 -9.01 -13.22
C ASP A 418 -8.51 -8.30 -14.13
N ARG A 419 -8.78 -8.85 -15.32
CA ARG A 419 -9.77 -8.31 -16.26
C ARG A 419 -11.17 -8.28 -15.64
N GLU A 420 -11.63 -9.39 -15.07
CA GLU A 420 -12.97 -9.50 -14.47
C GLU A 420 -13.12 -8.58 -13.25
N PHE A 421 -12.08 -8.49 -12.41
CA PHE A 421 -12.07 -7.57 -11.28
C PHE A 421 -12.08 -6.10 -11.74
N ALA A 422 -11.24 -5.74 -12.72
CA ALA A 422 -11.19 -4.40 -13.30
C ALA A 422 -12.53 -3.97 -13.93
N LEU A 423 -13.20 -4.88 -14.65
CA LEU A 423 -14.52 -4.62 -15.24
C LEU A 423 -15.63 -4.41 -14.20
N SER A 424 -15.43 -4.87 -12.97
CA SER A 424 -16.38 -4.67 -11.87
C SER A 424 -16.19 -3.34 -11.14
N GLU A 425 -15.12 -2.59 -11.43
CA GLU A 425 -14.85 -1.29 -10.83
C GLU A 425 -15.67 -0.20 -11.54
N PRO A 426 -16.31 0.73 -10.79
CA PRO A 426 -16.86 1.94 -11.39
C PRO A 426 -15.72 2.84 -11.91
N THR A 427 -16.06 3.89 -12.66
CA THR A 427 -15.05 4.85 -13.19
C THR A 427 -14.27 5.60 -12.11
N THR A 428 -14.75 5.60 -10.87
CA THR A 428 -14.08 6.15 -9.68
C THR A 428 -13.10 5.17 -9.03
N HIS A 429 -13.07 3.93 -9.53
CA HIS A 429 -12.26 2.82 -9.03
C HIS A 429 -12.41 2.53 -7.53
N ASP A 430 -13.45 2.99 -6.84
CA ASP A 430 -13.54 3.07 -5.37
C ASP A 430 -14.18 1.84 -4.68
N ALA A 431 -14.69 0.89 -5.46
CA ALA A 431 -15.25 -0.36 -4.97
C ALA A 431 -15.31 -1.40 -6.08
N TRP A 432 -15.49 -2.67 -5.71
CA TRP A 432 -15.95 -3.69 -6.65
C TRP A 432 -17.48 -3.79 -6.62
N HIS A 433 -18.10 -3.68 -7.79
CA HIS A 433 -19.52 -3.80 -7.98
C HIS A 433 -19.85 -5.01 -8.87
N PRO A 434 -19.92 -6.24 -8.32
CA PRO A 434 -20.15 -7.43 -9.12
C PRO A 434 -21.43 -7.35 -9.99
N ARG A 435 -22.44 -6.58 -9.57
CA ARG A 435 -23.70 -6.43 -10.31
C ARG A 435 -23.57 -5.68 -11.64
N THR A 436 -22.46 -4.98 -11.89
CA THR A 436 -22.23 -4.27 -13.16
C THR A 436 -21.76 -5.20 -14.27
N LEU A 437 -21.16 -6.35 -13.93
CA LEU A 437 -20.69 -7.34 -14.90
C LEU A 437 -21.86 -8.01 -15.61
N THR A 438 -21.92 -7.88 -16.93
CA THR A 438 -22.93 -8.56 -17.76
C THR A 438 -22.40 -9.89 -18.31
N ASP A 439 -23.30 -10.77 -18.73
CA ASP A 439 -22.94 -12.01 -19.43
C ASP A 439 -22.10 -11.76 -20.68
N ARG A 440 -22.24 -10.57 -21.29
CA ARG A 440 -21.47 -10.15 -22.45
C ARG A 440 -20.01 -9.85 -22.07
N ASP A 441 -19.78 -9.24 -20.91
CA ASP A 441 -18.44 -8.87 -20.46
C ASP A 441 -17.62 -10.12 -20.09
N LEU A 442 -18.31 -11.17 -19.65
CA LEU A 442 -17.76 -12.50 -19.37
C LEU A 442 -17.66 -13.39 -20.62
N LEU A 443 -18.02 -12.92 -21.82
CA LEU A 443 -17.86 -13.70 -23.06
C LEU A 443 -16.38 -14.02 -23.31
N GLY A 444 -16.10 -15.32 -23.50
CA GLY A 444 -14.73 -15.82 -23.70
C GLY A 444 -13.98 -16.13 -22.41
N SER A 445 -14.52 -15.79 -21.23
CA SER A 445 -13.98 -16.20 -19.93
C SER A 445 -14.48 -17.60 -19.53
N THR A 446 -13.75 -18.27 -18.64
CA THR A 446 -14.15 -19.55 -18.03
C THR A 446 -15.41 -19.44 -17.16
N TRP A 447 -15.87 -18.22 -16.88
CA TRP A 447 -16.95 -17.86 -15.95
C TRP A 447 -18.32 -17.65 -16.59
N LYS A 448 -18.41 -17.64 -17.91
CA LYS A 448 -19.70 -17.51 -18.63
C LYS A 448 -20.70 -18.57 -18.14
N ALA A 449 -21.87 -18.13 -17.69
CA ALA A 449 -22.95 -18.96 -17.12
C ALA A 449 -22.60 -19.78 -15.85
N ARG A 450 -21.42 -19.55 -15.24
CA ARG A 450 -20.94 -20.28 -14.04
C ARG A 450 -20.88 -19.43 -12.78
N GLY A 451 -21.29 -18.16 -12.87
CA GLY A 451 -21.34 -17.23 -11.76
C GLY A 451 -20.30 -16.14 -11.88
N ASN A 452 -20.47 -15.09 -11.08
CA ASN A 452 -19.61 -13.92 -11.09
C ASN A 452 -18.40 -14.16 -10.15
N PRO A 453 -17.16 -14.24 -10.67
CA PRO A 453 -15.98 -14.54 -9.86
C PRO A 453 -15.74 -13.51 -8.75
N VAL A 454 -15.98 -12.23 -9.04
CA VAL A 454 -15.85 -11.14 -8.06
C VAL A 454 -16.84 -11.35 -6.92
N LYS A 455 -18.11 -11.59 -7.22
CA LYS A 455 -19.13 -11.87 -6.18
C LYS A 455 -18.75 -13.08 -5.33
N ILE A 456 -18.32 -14.18 -5.97
CA ILE A 456 -17.93 -15.40 -5.27
C ILE A 456 -16.75 -15.12 -4.34
N ALA A 457 -15.75 -14.34 -4.79
CA ALA A 457 -14.63 -13.93 -3.95
C ALA A 457 -15.10 -13.13 -2.73
N LEU A 458 -15.99 -12.13 -2.90
CA LEU A 458 -16.53 -11.36 -1.77
C LEU A 458 -17.25 -12.26 -0.76
N ASP A 459 -18.13 -13.14 -1.24
CA ASP A 459 -18.91 -14.07 -0.41
C ASP A 459 -18.03 -15.10 0.32
N HIS A 460 -16.93 -15.55 -0.30
CA HIS A 460 -15.98 -16.47 0.33
C HIS A 460 -15.12 -15.78 1.39
N MET A 461 -14.64 -14.56 1.12
CA MET A 461 -13.87 -13.78 2.12
C MET A 461 -14.66 -13.57 3.41
N ASP A 462 -15.94 -13.18 3.30
CA ASP A 462 -16.78 -12.96 4.48
C ASP A 462 -16.97 -14.25 5.28
N ARG A 463 -17.11 -15.41 4.61
CA ARG A 463 -17.19 -16.71 5.27
C ARG A 463 -15.89 -17.12 5.96
N LEU A 464 -14.75 -16.87 5.32
CA LEU A 464 -13.43 -17.12 5.92
C LEU A 464 -13.21 -16.26 7.18
N ILE A 465 -13.56 -14.97 7.14
CA ILE A 465 -13.43 -14.11 8.33
C ILE A 465 -14.37 -14.57 9.45
N GLN A 466 -15.59 -15.00 9.12
CA GLN A 466 -16.51 -15.56 10.09
C GLN A 466 -16.01 -16.89 10.68
N SER A 467 -15.37 -17.76 9.89
CA SER A 467 -14.80 -19.02 10.39
C SER A 467 -13.56 -18.77 11.26
N TRP A 468 -12.71 -17.81 10.88
CA TRP A 468 -11.61 -17.32 11.72
C TRP A 468 -12.10 -16.81 13.09
N SER A 469 -13.25 -16.14 13.09
CA SER A 469 -13.92 -15.68 14.32
C SER A 469 -14.42 -16.84 15.19
N THR A 470 -14.75 -18.00 14.61
CA THR A 470 -15.24 -19.18 15.34
C THR A 470 -14.15 -20.15 15.75
N ASP A 471 -13.09 -20.33 14.95
CA ASP A 471 -11.97 -21.21 15.31
C ASP A 471 -11.16 -20.60 16.46
N GLY A 472 -11.11 -19.26 16.54
CA GLY A 472 -10.66 -18.54 17.73
C GLY A 472 -11.48 -18.83 18.99
N ALA A 473 -12.70 -19.38 18.86
CA ALA A 473 -13.63 -19.72 19.94
C ALA A 473 -13.69 -21.21 20.29
N ALA A 474 -13.61 -22.08 19.28
CA ALA A 474 -13.85 -23.52 19.43
C ALA A 474 -12.70 -24.24 20.15
N ASP A 475 -11.52 -23.62 20.23
CA ASP A 475 -10.36 -24.13 20.96
C ASP A 475 -10.13 -23.44 22.32
N LYS A 476 -11.16 -22.76 22.86
CA LYS A 476 -11.07 -22.08 24.16
C LYS A 476 -11.18 -23.01 25.38
N ASP A 477 -11.54 -24.28 25.18
CA ASP A 477 -11.55 -25.30 26.25
C ASP A 477 -10.29 -26.18 26.27
N SER A 478 -9.31 -25.91 25.40
CA SER A 478 -7.99 -26.53 25.45
C SER A 478 -7.01 -25.58 26.14
N PRO A 479 -6.49 -25.91 27.34
CA PRO A 479 -5.44 -25.14 28.01
C PRO A 479 -4.17 -24.92 27.16
N TYR A 480 -4.02 -25.70 26.09
CA TYR A 480 -2.83 -25.80 25.25
C TYR A 480 -2.80 -24.75 24.09
N ASP A 481 -3.95 -24.18 23.68
CA ASP A 481 -3.99 -23.25 22.53
C ASP A 481 -3.75 -21.78 22.93
N ASN A 482 -4.19 -21.37 24.12
CA ASN A 482 -3.85 -20.04 24.70
C ASN A 482 -2.35 -19.88 24.97
N ALA A 483 -1.69 -20.96 25.36
CA ALA A 483 -0.26 -21.04 25.62
C ALA A 483 0.56 -20.79 24.33
N SER A 484 0.11 -21.36 23.21
CA SER A 484 0.68 -21.17 21.87
C SER A 484 0.51 -19.73 21.37
N ARG A 485 -0.63 -19.10 21.64
CA ARG A 485 -0.90 -17.69 21.33
C ARG A 485 -0.08 -16.72 22.20
N GLN A 486 0.14 -17.05 23.48
CA GLN A 486 1.04 -16.28 24.35
C GLN A 486 2.48 -16.35 23.86
N ILE A 487 2.97 -17.55 23.47
CA ILE A 487 4.30 -17.71 22.85
C ILE A 487 4.40 -16.89 21.55
N ALA A 488 3.36 -16.87 20.71
CA ALA A 488 3.32 -16.05 19.50
C ALA A 488 3.35 -14.54 19.79
N SER A 489 2.70 -14.08 20.87
CA SER A 489 2.76 -12.68 21.31
C SER A 489 4.11 -12.29 21.92
N MET A 490 4.76 -13.21 22.65
CA MET A 490 6.13 -13.03 23.17
C MET A 490 7.17 -13.00 22.04
N LEU A 491 6.97 -13.78 20.98
CA LEU A 491 7.77 -13.72 19.74
C LEU A 491 7.48 -12.45 18.91
N GLY A 492 6.24 -11.94 18.93
CA GLY A 492 5.85 -10.71 18.24
C GLY A 492 6.51 -9.45 18.81
N GLY A 493 6.69 -9.38 20.13
CA GLY A 493 7.38 -8.26 20.80
C GLY A 493 8.90 -8.18 20.51
N VAL A 494 9.48 -9.20 19.89
CA VAL A 494 10.92 -9.33 19.65
C VAL A 494 11.38 -8.75 18.30
N LEU A 495 10.47 -8.50 17.35
CA LEU A 495 10.83 -7.93 16.04
C LEU A 495 10.93 -6.38 16.03
N GLY A 496 10.59 -5.71 17.14
CA GLY A 496 10.72 -4.26 17.30
C GLY A 496 11.80 -3.89 18.32
N SER A 497 13.08 -3.98 17.94
CA SER A 497 14.20 -3.63 18.83
C SER A 497 14.83 -2.28 18.47
N ILE A 498 14.26 -1.15 18.93
CA ILE A 498 14.96 0.13 19.27
C ILE A 498 14.18 0.79 20.45
N PRO A 499 14.83 1.39 21.46
CA PRO A 499 14.43 1.24 22.86
C PRO A 499 13.39 2.25 23.34
N GLY A 500 12.39 1.74 24.07
CA GLY A 500 11.42 2.56 24.79
C GLY A 500 10.52 1.72 25.69
N THR A 501 10.86 1.70 26.99
CA THR A 501 9.98 1.35 28.13
C THR A 501 9.14 0.08 28.00
N SER A 502 9.70 -1.03 28.49
CA SER A 502 8.97 -2.25 28.83
C SER A 502 7.83 -1.95 29.81
N MET A 503 6.64 -2.42 29.48
CA MET A 503 5.43 -2.30 30.31
C MET A 503 5.62 -2.97 31.68
N SER A 504 5.31 -2.17 32.70
CA SER A 504 5.32 -2.51 34.11
C SER A 504 4.19 -3.47 34.47
N ALA A 505 4.52 -4.46 35.30
CA ALA A 505 3.56 -5.19 36.11
C ALA A 505 2.66 -4.23 36.92
N LYS A 506 1.41 -4.64 37.16
CA LYS A 506 0.43 -3.93 38.00
C LYS A 506 0.95 -3.75 39.45
N PRO A 507 0.48 -2.72 40.16
CA PRO A 507 1.11 -2.19 41.37
C PRO A 507 0.81 -3.01 42.63
N ALA A 508 1.83 -3.24 43.45
CA ALA A 508 1.68 -3.65 44.84
C ALA A 508 1.34 -2.44 45.75
N PRO A 509 0.60 -2.62 46.85
CA PRO A 509 0.09 -1.53 47.67
C PRO A 509 1.19 -0.83 48.49
N LYS A 510 1.10 0.50 48.59
CA LYS A 510 1.98 1.37 49.39
C LYS A 510 1.69 1.21 50.88
N ASN A 511 2.73 0.96 51.69
CA ASN A 511 3.14 1.82 52.82
C ASN A 511 4.31 1.24 53.64
N LYS A 512 5.46 1.95 53.67
CA LYS A 512 6.03 2.62 54.86
C LYS A 512 7.35 3.34 54.49
N ARG A 513 7.56 4.49 55.14
CA ARG A 513 8.66 5.47 54.94
C ARG A 513 10.07 4.87 55.10
N PRO A 514 11.12 5.46 54.48
CA PRO A 514 12.49 5.04 54.66
C PRO A 514 13.09 5.62 55.95
N THR A 515 13.76 4.77 56.73
CA THR A 515 14.77 5.19 57.71
C THR A 515 16.15 5.11 57.07
N THR A 516 16.94 6.16 57.28
CA THR A 516 18.32 6.31 56.84
C THR A 516 19.23 5.30 57.53
N GLY A 517 19.88 4.44 56.75
CA GLY A 517 20.92 3.52 57.24
C GLY A 517 22.00 3.34 56.18
N SER A 518 23.18 3.90 56.43
CA SER A 518 24.40 3.70 55.66
C SER A 518 24.85 2.24 55.75
N GLY A 519 24.75 1.49 54.65
CA GLY A 519 25.20 0.10 54.54
C GLY A 519 26.08 -0.08 53.31
N LYS A 520 27.26 -0.68 53.52
CA LYS A 520 28.31 -0.97 52.53
C LYS A 520 27.75 -1.51 51.21
N SER A 521 28.25 -0.97 50.09
CA SER A 521 28.03 -1.47 48.73
C SER A 521 28.51 -2.91 48.61
N ARG A 522 27.58 -3.88 48.69
CA ARG A 522 27.77 -5.22 48.13
C ARG A 522 27.74 -5.07 46.61
N GLY A 523 28.72 -5.64 45.92
CA GLY A 523 28.82 -5.62 44.46
C GLY A 523 27.50 -6.03 43.81
N LYS A 524 27.01 -5.23 42.85
CA LYS A 524 25.81 -5.56 42.07
C LYS A 524 26.09 -6.85 41.29
N LYS A 525 25.53 -7.97 41.75
CA LYS A 525 25.40 -9.17 40.92
C LYS A 525 24.52 -8.79 39.72
N GLY A 526 24.95 -9.13 38.49
CA GLY A 526 24.17 -8.91 37.28
C GLY A 526 22.80 -9.60 37.35
N THR A 527 21.82 -9.11 36.60
CA THR A 527 20.47 -9.71 36.59
C THR A 527 20.44 -10.81 35.52
N PRO A 528 20.23 -12.09 35.87
CA PRO A 528 20.12 -13.15 34.89
C PRO A 528 18.83 -12.99 34.06
N ARG A 529 18.90 -13.39 32.79
CA ARG A 529 17.78 -13.36 31.83
C ARG A 529 17.67 -14.72 31.15
N ALA A 530 16.46 -15.25 31.05
CA ALA A 530 16.13 -16.36 30.16
C ALA A 530 15.34 -15.84 28.96
N ARG A 531 15.61 -16.42 27.79
CA ARG A 531 14.87 -16.14 26.56
C ARG A 531 14.69 -17.43 25.77
N LEU A 532 13.46 -17.73 25.36
CA LEU A 532 13.22 -18.79 24.38
C LEU A 532 13.77 -18.34 23.02
N ILE A 533 14.65 -19.13 22.42
CA ILE A 533 15.32 -18.83 21.16
C ILE A 533 14.95 -19.78 20.03
N ASN A 534 14.46 -20.99 20.33
CA ASN A 534 14.01 -21.95 19.31
C ASN A 534 13.03 -22.99 19.88
N LEU A 535 12.28 -23.65 19.00
CA LEU A 535 11.46 -24.83 19.27
C LEU A 535 11.76 -25.89 18.21
N LEU A 536 12.34 -27.02 18.62
CA LEU A 536 12.76 -28.10 17.74
C LEU A 536 11.78 -29.28 17.85
N PRO A 537 11.27 -29.84 16.74
CA PRO A 537 10.50 -31.07 16.78
C PRO A 537 11.39 -32.26 17.22
N ASP A 538 10.92 -33.07 18.17
CA ASP A 538 11.57 -34.33 18.56
C ASP A 538 10.53 -35.44 18.71
N GLY A 539 10.29 -36.17 17.60
CA GLY A 539 9.21 -37.14 17.51
C GLY A 539 7.83 -36.52 17.78
N ASP A 540 7.10 -37.11 18.74
CA ASP A 540 5.79 -36.63 19.21
C ASP A 540 5.89 -35.49 20.25
N GLU A 541 7.11 -35.13 20.66
CA GLU A 541 7.41 -34.07 21.62
C GLU A 541 8.06 -32.84 20.95
N LEU A 542 8.30 -31.79 21.73
CA LEU A 542 9.03 -30.59 21.34
C LEU A 542 10.21 -30.38 22.28
N CYS A 543 11.31 -29.86 21.76
CA CYS A 543 12.45 -29.40 22.53
C CYS A 543 12.51 -27.86 22.46
N ALA A 544 12.20 -27.21 23.57
CA ALA A 544 12.30 -25.77 23.75
C ALA A 544 13.74 -25.37 24.09
N VAL A 545 14.30 -24.47 23.29
CA VAL A 545 15.69 -24.03 23.42
C VAL A 545 15.72 -22.65 24.05
N PHE A 546 16.26 -22.55 25.27
CA PHE A 546 16.37 -21.29 26.00
C PHE A 546 17.82 -20.80 26.03
N GLN A 547 18.01 -19.51 25.81
CA GLN A 547 19.25 -18.82 26.12
C GLN A 547 19.14 -18.20 27.51
N VAL A 548 20.06 -18.56 28.40
CA VAL A 548 20.24 -17.95 29.72
C VAL A 548 21.51 -17.11 29.69
N SER A 549 21.41 -15.82 29.97
CA SER A 549 22.56 -14.92 29.99
C SER A 549 22.55 -13.99 31.20
N MET A 550 23.73 -13.50 31.58
CA MET A 550 23.89 -12.57 32.69
C MET A 550 25.05 -11.61 32.37
N ASP A 551 24.77 -10.31 32.35
CA ASP A 551 25.82 -9.30 32.16
C ASP A 551 26.80 -9.34 33.35
N MET A 552 28.03 -9.77 33.09
CA MET A 552 29.06 -9.99 34.10
C MET A 552 30.32 -9.18 33.78
N PRO A 553 30.66 -8.14 34.56
CA PRO A 553 31.96 -7.48 34.44
C PRO A 553 33.11 -8.49 34.62
N LEU A 554 34.22 -8.29 33.90
CA LEU A 554 35.42 -9.16 33.93
C LEU A 554 35.99 -9.45 35.33
N SER A 555 35.71 -8.60 36.32
CA SER A 555 36.13 -8.74 37.71
C SER A 555 35.15 -9.52 38.60
N THR A 556 34.05 -10.06 38.06
CA THR A 556 33.00 -10.74 38.82
C THR A 556 33.30 -12.25 38.90
N PRO A 557 33.22 -12.87 40.10
CA PRO A 557 33.35 -14.32 40.21
C PRO A 557 32.23 -15.04 39.44
N PRO A 558 32.42 -16.32 39.06
CA PRO A 558 31.36 -17.12 38.45
C PRO A 558 30.06 -17.09 39.27
N ALA A 559 28.93 -17.03 38.59
CA ALA A 559 27.61 -17.00 39.19
C ALA A 559 26.89 -18.32 38.94
N ALA A 560 26.67 -19.09 40.00
CA ALA A 560 25.78 -20.24 39.97
C ALA A 560 24.32 -19.77 39.96
N LEU A 561 23.56 -20.29 38.99
CA LEU A 561 22.15 -20.01 38.77
C LEU A 561 21.39 -21.34 38.83
N GLU A 562 20.46 -21.47 39.76
CA GLU A 562 19.47 -22.53 39.70
C GLU A 562 18.42 -22.14 38.67
N VAL A 563 18.25 -22.99 37.68
CA VAL A 563 17.29 -22.82 36.60
C VAL A 563 16.26 -23.91 36.71
N SER A 564 15.01 -23.54 36.92
CA SER A 564 13.89 -24.49 37.03
C SER A 564 12.84 -24.22 35.96
N VAL A 565 12.32 -25.30 35.37
CA VAL A 565 11.26 -25.24 34.38
C VAL A 565 9.93 -24.93 35.08
N GLN A 566 9.13 -24.07 34.47
CA GLN A 566 7.74 -23.78 34.86
C GLN A 566 6.84 -24.05 33.65
N VAL A 567 5.61 -24.51 33.88
CA VAL A 567 4.58 -24.54 32.85
C VAL A 567 3.73 -23.30 33.02
N GLU A 568 3.54 -22.57 31.93
CA GLU A 568 2.65 -21.41 31.90
C GLU A 568 1.19 -21.88 31.83
N THR A 569 0.38 -21.42 32.78
CA THR A 569 -1.06 -21.69 32.83
C THR A 569 -1.83 -20.38 32.94
N ASP A 570 -3.15 -20.43 32.74
CA ASP A 570 -4.03 -19.27 32.89
C ASP A 570 -4.01 -18.65 34.31
N THR A 571 -3.58 -19.42 35.31
CA THR A 571 -3.42 -18.96 36.70
C THR A 571 -2.01 -18.44 37.02
N GLY A 572 -1.11 -18.46 36.04
CA GLY A 572 0.30 -18.13 36.17
C GLY A 572 1.22 -19.35 36.07
N PRO A 573 2.54 -19.14 36.15
CA PRO A 573 3.52 -20.22 36.05
C PRO A 573 3.42 -21.18 37.22
N THR A 574 3.28 -22.46 36.94
CA THR A 574 3.19 -23.54 37.94
C THR A 574 4.35 -24.52 37.81
N ARG A 575 4.69 -25.15 38.94
CA ARG A 575 5.54 -26.36 39.00
C ARG A 575 4.75 -27.61 39.43
N ASN A 576 3.42 -27.51 39.53
CA ASN A 576 2.57 -28.66 39.81
C ASN A 576 2.24 -29.39 38.50
N TRP A 577 2.92 -30.51 38.27
CA TRP A 577 2.84 -31.29 37.04
C TRP A 577 1.75 -32.36 37.08
N GLU A 578 1.24 -32.69 38.27
CA GLU A 578 0.28 -33.79 38.48
C GLU A 578 -1.03 -33.55 37.72
N ASP A 579 -1.47 -32.29 37.69
CA ASP A 579 -2.70 -31.86 37.00
C ASP A 579 -2.55 -31.82 35.47
N LEU A 580 -1.31 -31.81 34.97
CA LEU A 580 -0.98 -31.68 33.55
C LEU A 580 -0.66 -33.03 32.88
N GLY A 581 -0.52 -34.11 33.66
CA GLY A 581 -0.21 -35.45 33.16
C GLY A 581 1.17 -35.58 32.50
N TYR A 582 2.02 -34.53 32.58
CA TYR A 582 3.33 -34.49 31.95
C TYR A 582 4.29 -33.58 32.72
N ARG A 583 5.54 -34.01 32.86
CA ARG A 583 6.63 -33.27 33.50
C ARG A 583 7.66 -32.84 32.45
N PRO A 584 7.81 -31.55 32.16
CA PRO A 584 8.92 -31.05 31.35
C PRO A 584 10.26 -31.28 32.03
N VAL A 585 11.30 -31.48 31.24
CA VAL A 585 12.63 -31.87 31.76
C VAL A 585 13.73 -31.12 31.03
N ILE A 586 14.75 -30.67 31.77
CA ILE A 586 15.97 -30.12 31.18
C ILE A 586 16.80 -31.30 30.67
N GLU A 587 16.92 -31.44 29.35
CA GLU A 587 17.65 -32.55 28.74
C GLU A 587 19.15 -32.35 28.80
N SER A 588 19.59 -31.12 28.50
CA SER A 588 21.00 -30.74 28.51
C SER A 588 21.13 -29.23 28.49
N TRP A 589 22.31 -28.74 28.84
CA TRP A 589 22.69 -27.36 28.58
C TRP A 589 24.17 -27.27 28.22
N ARG A 590 24.54 -26.19 27.52
CA ARG A 590 25.93 -25.91 27.15
C ARG A 590 26.17 -24.42 26.95
N PHE A 591 27.42 -23.99 27.08
CA PHE A 591 27.82 -22.62 26.75
C PHE A 591 27.82 -22.39 25.24
N ILE A 592 27.56 -21.15 24.84
CA ILE A 592 27.79 -20.70 23.45
C ILE A 592 29.13 -19.96 23.41
N ASP A 593 30.10 -20.49 22.67
CA ASP A 593 31.26 -19.70 22.25
C ASP A 593 30.85 -18.67 21.19
N ALA A 594 31.47 -17.49 21.21
CA ALA A 594 31.18 -16.37 20.31
C ALA A 594 31.28 -16.69 18.79
N GLN A 595 31.74 -17.89 18.40
CA GLN A 595 31.85 -18.35 17.02
C GLN A 595 30.78 -19.39 16.59
N SER A 596 29.92 -19.87 17.49
CA SER A 596 28.91 -20.89 17.15
C SER A 596 27.61 -20.27 16.62
N SER A 597 27.19 -20.62 15.40
CA SER A 597 25.89 -20.19 14.86
C SER A 597 24.73 -20.92 15.54
N SER A 598 23.62 -20.22 15.80
CA SER A 598 22.41 -20.79 16.42
C SER A 598 21.75 -21.92 15.61
N LYS A 599 22.12 -22.07 14.33
CA LYS A 599 21.58 -23.11 13.42
C LYS A 599 22.16 -24.50 13.64
N GLU A 600 23.28 -24.64 14.35
CA GLU A 600 23.92 -25.94 14.64
C GLU A 600 23.61 -26.46 16.06
N LEU A 601 22.65 -25.85 16.75
CA LEU A 601 22.30 -26.23 18.11
C LEU A 601 21.48 -27.53 18.14
N ARG A 602 22.10 -28.65 18.57
CA ARG A 602 21.43 -29.94 18.82
C ARG A 602 21.63 -30.39 20.27
N PRO A 603 20.64 -31.05 20.90
CA PRO A 603 20.81 -31.65 22.22
C PRO A 603 21.92 -32.71 22.18
N SER A 604 22.68 -32.81 23.27
CA SER A 604 23.72 -33.85 23.40
C SER A 604 23.07 -35.18 23.73
N ARG A 605 23.42 -36.24 22.99
CA ARG A 605 22.74 -37.56 23.06
C ARG A 605 23.09 -38.42 24.28
N HIS A 606 23.54 -37.82 25.38
CA HIS A 606 23.95 -38.56 26.57
C HIS A 606 23.23 -38.03 27.81
N THR A 607 22.63 -39.00 28.52
CA THR A 607 21.85 -38.91 29.77
C THR A 607 20.58 -38.07 29.69
N ALA A 608 19.43 -38.75 29.64
CA ALA A 608 18.15 -38.14 30.00
C ALA A 608 18.28 -37.59 31.42
N GLY A 609 18.37 -36.26 31.56
CA GLY A 609 18.10 -35.61 32.84
C GLY A 609 16.74 -36.12 33.34
N THR A 610 16.61 -36.33 34.66
CA THR A 610 15.32 -36.68 35.28
C THR A 610 14.75 -35.50 36.08
N ASP A 611 15.44 -34.36 36.02
CA ASP A 611 15.19 -33.21 36.88
C ASP A 611 14.62 -32.02 36.09
N ASP A 612 13.63 -31.36 36.69
CA ASP A 612 12.97 -30.14 36.21
C ASP A 612 13.72 -28.87 36.63
N SER A 613 14.92 -29.04 37.19
CA SER A 613 15.84 -27.97 37.55
C SER A 613 17.29 -28.40 37.42
N ASP A 614 18.17 -27.47 37.08
CA ASP A 614 19.61 -27.69 36.95
C ASP A 614 20.39 -26.44 37.40
N ILE A 615 21.68 -26.59 37.70
CA ILE A 615 22.57 -25.49 38.08
C ILE A 615 23.44 -25.09 36.89
N VAL A 616 23.24 -23.87 36.40
CA VAL A 616 24.04 -23.26 35.34
C VAL A 616 25.02 -22.28 35.96
N THR A 617 26.32 -22.50 35.75
CA THR A 617 27.37 -21.59 36.27
C THR A 617 27.91 -20.71 35.16
N LEU A 618 27.57 -19.42 35.16
CA LEU A 618 28.08 -18.44 34.18
C LEU A 618 29.38 -17.80 34.67
N SER A 619 30.31 -17.50 33.77
CA SER A 619 31.58 -16.81 34.09
C SER A 619 31.82 -15.66 33.10
N PRO A 620 32.71 -14.68 33.37
CA PRO A 620 32.95 -13.56 32.45
C PRO A 620 33.43 -13.95 31.04
N GLY A 621 33.89 -15.19 30.82
CA GLY A 621 34.22 -15.75 29.50
C GLY A 621 33.14 -16.67 28.91
N HIS A 622 32.14 -17.03 29.70
CA HIS A 622 30.98 -17.86 29.31
C HIS A 622 29.74 -17.29 29.99
N ASP A 623 29.34 -16.09 29.57
CA ASP A 623 28.24 -15.32 30.16
C ASP A 623 26.85 -15.74 29.64
N THR A 624 26.83 -16.73 28.74
CA THR A 624 25.66 -17.21 28.04
C THR A 624 25.67 -18.74 27.94
N ALA A 625 24.56 -19.36 28.35
CA ALA A 625 24.29 -20.79 28.21
C ALA A 625 23.01 -21.03 27.41
N VAL A 626 22.93 -22.17 26.74
CA VAL A 626 21.73 -22.68 26.07
C VAL A 626 21.25 -23.93 26.76
N LEU A 627 19.98 -23.94 27.13
CA LEU A 627 19.30 -25.06 27.76
C LEU A 627 18.30 -25.65 26.75
N PHE A 628 18.21 -26.97 26.75
CA PHE A 628 17.28 -27.76 25.95
C PHE A 628 16.24 -28.37 26.91
N VAL A 629 14.97 -28.00 26.75
CA VAL A 629 13.87 -28.43 27.61
C VAL A 629 12.90 -29.26 26.79
N ARG A 630 12.75 -30.54 27.14
CA ARG A 630 11.77 -31.42 26.51
C ARG A 630 10.39 -31.16 27.08
N GLN A 631 9.42 -31.01 26.19
CA GLN A 631 8.02 -30.74 26.50
C GLN A 631 7.08 -31.48 25.55
N GLN A 632 5.86 -31.77 25.99
CA GLN A 632 4.81 -32.22 25.07
C GLN A 632 4.38 -31.10 24.12
N ARG A 633 3.92 -31.49 22.93
CA ARG A 633 3.23 -30.58 22.02
C ARG A 633 2.02 -29.98 22.72
N GLY A 634 1.96 -28.65 22.76
CA GLY A 634 0.88 -27.89 23.39
C GLY A 634 1.20 -27.31 24.77
N LEU A 635 2.25 -27.76 25.46
CA LEU A 635 2.70 -27.14 26.71
C LEU A 635 3.57 -25.91 26.40
N ALA A 636 3.29 -24.79 27.08
CA ALA A 636 4.23 -23.68 27.15
C ALA A 636 5.06 -23.80 28.42
N VAL A 637 6.38 -23.85 28.25
CA VAL A 637 7.31 -23.81 29.36
C VAL A 637 8.06 -22.49 29.41
N SER A 638 8.44 -22.07 30.61
CA SER A 638 9.34 -20.96 30.87
C SER A 638 10.40 -21.38 31.89
N LEU A 639 11.39 -20.52 32.11
CA LEU A 639 12.46 -20.76 33.08
C LEU A 639 12.37 -19.76 34.22
N LYS A 640 12.30 -20.27 35.44
CA LYS A 640 12.56 -19.49 36.65
C LYS A 640 14.03 -19.61 37.01
N ILE A 641 14.70 -18.47 37.11
CA ILE A 641 16.12 -18.39 37.47
C ILE A 641 16.27 -17.78 38.86
N THR A 642 17.00 -18.47 39.73
CA THR A 642 17.37 -17.99 41.06
C THR A 642 18.87 -18.06 41.27
N HIS A 643 19.46 -17.05 41.92
CA HIS A 643 20.85 -17.15 42.34
C HIS A 643 20.98 -18.20 43.44
N THR A 644 21.87 -19.16 43.25
CA THR A 644 22.26 -20.07 44.33
C THR A 644 23.32 -19.43 45.20
N GLN A 645 23.14 -19.56 46.52
CA GLN A 645 24.24 -19.38 47.48
C GLN A 645 24.95 -20.72 47.59
N THR A 646 25.72 -21.08 46.57
CA THR A 646 26.78 -22.07 46.76
C THR A 646 27.99 -21.32 47.27
N ASP A 647 28.31 -21.51 48.55
CA ASP A 647 29.67 -21.33 49.04
C ASP A 647 30.52 -22.30 48.24
N VAL A 648 31.18 -21.80 47.19
CA VAL A 648 32.22 -22.56 46.50
C VAL A 648 33.42 -22.53 47.45
N GLU A 649 33.58 -23.58 48.26
CA GLU A 649 34.89 -23.90 48.81
C GLU A 649 35.84 -24.11 47.62
N GLU A 650 36.89 -23.30 47.58
CA GLU A 650 38.03 -23.50 46.69
C GLU A 650 38.69 -24.84 47.07
N ASP A 651 38.76 -25.77 46.11
CA ASP A 651 39.75 -26.84 46.05
C ASP A 651 40.32 -26.92 44.62
#